data_AF-A0A7G8UKV6-F1
#
_entry.id   AF-A0A7G8UKV6-F1
#
_cell.length_a   1.000
_cell.length_b   1.000
_cell.length_c   1.000
_cell.angle_alpha   90.00
_cell.angle_beta   90.00
_cell.angle_gamma   90.00
#
_symmetry.space_group_name_H-M   'P 1'
#
loop_
_entity.id
_entity.type
_entity.pdbx_description
1 polymer ?
#
loop_
_entity_poly.entity_id
_entity_poly.type
_entity_poly.pdbx_seq_one_letter_code
_entity_poly.pdbx_strand_id
1 'polypeptide(L)'
;MTEQIMELERYVCSLYWTKEQLPRHIYKRADQAFEAGDEQRDRIDNCESLEERRQAMKQAFIRSIGGLPAIDAPLNAVVVNTVVAEGYTVEKIVFESRPKEYVTGNMYLPAQRAEVSPAILFLSGHSLEAKHDSTYHEVCLRMVQAGFIVFAVDPIGQGERMTLLHDEEGREVWGTAEHQRLGVQCHALGQSVARYFIHDAMRAVDYLESRPDVDHTRIGVTGNSGGGTQTAMMMVCDERIAAAAPATFIMNRQQYMHAGGVQDAEQVWPGLSGLGFDHEDLLLAFAPKPLLVCAVKYDFFPIEATRRTVQRCCRFWEMLGYGKRLRLAEDDSVHKYTDVLAIEAADFFAEHLLGRNEAERNLYRNEMKRSKLAPLTAEQLKCTASGQANREYADAKTVSDSFTVHAARLAVTRASAENEGAAREWLKRIVLADRERCELNARFVQLPSRDGLRIRYALWWSQPEVMNSGYLFSSSEHAEVADGHSCSTPITIALWPGGTANLDWQWSWIQSMCASGRTVLVLNVSAVGPHEPSGLLYGRSNDRFFGMLHKFTDELIWLGDSLAALRTYDVLRAADFAASLFNNGGGQIELYAKGLFRVYAELAAELDARLHQVSLSADGNSRSIALSDWLAQGIVDDRDVMSVIIPGILQYYDVQIDQL
;
A
#
# COMPACT_ATOMS: atom_id res chain seq x y z
N MET A 1 26.33 -25.03 7.73
CA MET A 1 25.86 -24.89 9.11
C MET A 1 26.39 -25.94 10.08
N THR A 2 27.33 -25.55 10.94
CA THR A 2 27.73 -26.34 12.12
C THR A 2 26.69 -26.13 13.24
N GLU A 3 26.52 -27.11 14.13
CA GLU A 3 25.58 -27.03 15.26
C GLU A 3 25.84 -25.80 16.16
N GLN A 4 27.11 -25.36 16.24
CA GLN A 4 27.51 -24.19 17.03
C GLN A 4 27.04 -22.85 16.44
N ILE A 5 26.98 -22.72 15.11
CA ILE A 5 26.44 -21.51 14.47
C ILE A 5 24.93 -21.44 14.68
N MET A 6 24.24 -22.58 14.60
CA MET A 6 22.79 -22.67 14.84
C MET A 6 22.40 -22.21 16.24
N GLU A 7 23.22 -22.50 17.25
CA GLU A 7 22.99 -22.02 18.62
C GLU A 7 23.03 -20.49 18.70
N LEU A 8 23.97 -19.84 17.98
CA LEU A 8 24.07 -18.39 17.93
C LEU A 8 22.89 -17.75 17.19
N GLU A 9 22.47 -18.36 16.07
CA GLU A 9 21.32 -17.87 15.28
C GLU A 9 19.99 -17.98 16.03
N ARG A 10 19.85 -18.98 16.90
CA ARG A 10 18.65 -19.21 17.72
C ARG A 10 18.67 -18.51 19.07
N TYR A 11 19.78 -17.87 19.42
CA TYR A 11 19.91 -17.21 20.72
C TYR A 11 18.96 -16.02 20.82
N VAL A 12 18.22 -15.96 21.93
CA VAL A 12 17.36 -14.83 22.28
C VAL A 12 17.82 -14.30 23.63
N CYS A 13 18.22 -13.03 23.67
CA CYS A 13 18.64 -12.38 24.90
C CYS A 13 17.44 -12.19 25.84
N SER A 14 17.50 -12.74 27.05
CA SER A 14 16.40 -12.71 28.03
C SER A 14 16.28 -11.39 28.80
N LEU A 15 17.16 -10.41 28.57
CA LEU A 15 17.15 -9.14 29.31
C LEU A 15 15.91 -8.27 28.98
N TYR A 16 15.39 -8.38 27.76
CA TYR A 16 14.19 -7.66 27.31
C TYR A 16 13.39 -8.49 26.33
N TRP A 17 12.07 -8.31 26.34
CA TRP A 17 11.17 -8.90 25.36
C TRP A 17 10.99 -7.96 24.16
N THR A 18 11.81 -8.13 23.13
CA THR A 18 11.86 -7.19 21.99
C THR A 18 10.93 -7.53 20.83
N LYS A 19 10.32 -8.73 20.80
CA LYS A 19 9.46 -9.14 19.67
C LYS A 19 8.22 -8.25 19.49
N GLU A 20 7.69 -7.71 20.59
CA GLU A 20 6.48 -6.87 20.56
C GLU A 20 6.79 -5.36 20.50
N GLN A 21 8.06 -4.97 20.39
CA GLN A 21 8.44 -3.56 20.45
C GLN A 21 7.98 -2.79 19.21
N LEU A 22 8.12 -3.36 18.01
CA LEU A 22 7.72 -2.71 16.76
C LEU A 22 6.19 -2.56 16.65
N PRO A 23 5.38 -3.63 16.87
CA PRO A 23 3.92 -3.48 16.89
C PRO A 23 3.45 -2.40 17.86
N ARG A 24 3.97 -2.42 19.11
CA ARG A 24 3.62 -1.43 20.14
C ARG A 24 3.98 -0.02 19.71
N HIS A 25 5.18 0.18 19.17
CA HIS A 25 5.65 1.49 18.72
C HIS A 25 4.76 2.06 17.61
N ILE A 26 4.44 1.25 16.60
CA ILE A 26 3.62 1.67 15.46
C ILE A 26 2.18 1.95 15.90
N TYR A 27 1.56 1.03 16.65
CA TYR A 27 0.15 1.18 17.05
C TYR A 27 -0.05 2.38 17.97
N LYS A 28 0.88 2.63 18.88
CA LYS A 28 0.85 3.83 19.73
C LYS A 28 0.84 5.12 18.90
N ARG A 29 1.71 5.21 17.89
CA ARG A 29 1.76 6.38 16.98
C ARG A 29 0.48 6.50 16.15
N ALA A 30 -0.02 5.39 15.64
CA ALA A 30 -1.26 5.37 14.87
C ALA A 30 -2.47 5.77 15.71
N ASP A 31 -2.61 5.21 16.92
CA ASP A 31 -3.69 5.57 17.85
C ASP A 31 -3.67 7.06 18.21
N GLN A 32 -2.48 7.65 18.41
CA GLN A 32 -2.33 9.10 18.63
C GLN A 32 -2.81 9.92 17.42
N ALA A 33 -2.49 9.48 16.20
CA ALA A 33 -2.91 10.16 14.99
C ALA A 33 -4.43 10.03 14.75
N PHE A 34 -5.01 8.86 15.04
CA PHE A 34 -6.46 8.65 14.97
C PHE A 34 -7.22 9.49 15.99
N GLU A 35 -6.76 9.55 17.25
CA GLU A 35 -7.34 10.41 18.29
C GLU A 35 -7.29 11.88 17.88
N ALA A 36 -6.13 12.36 17.40
CA ALA A 36 -6.01 13.73 16.90
C ALA A 36 -6.95 14.02 15.72
N GLY A 37 -7.18 13.02 14.86
CA GLY A 37 -8.16 13.10 13.77
C GLY A 37 -9.60 13.19 14.26
N ASP A 38 -9.96 12.37 15.26
CA ASP A 38 -11.28 12.40 15.89
C ASP A 38 -11.56 13.75 16.55
N GLU A 39 -10.59 14.29 17.31
CA GLU A 39 -10.68 15.62 17.90
C GLU A 39 -10.88 16.72 16.83
N GLN A 40 -10.16 16.64 15.71
CA GLN A 40 -10.31 17.59 14.61
C GLN A 40 -11.70 17.53 13.99
N ARG A 41 -12.22 16.32 13.74
CA ARG A 41 -13.58 16.13 13.22
C ARG A 41 -14.63 16.62 14.21
N ASP A 42 -14.43 16.41 15.51
CA ASP A 42 -15.36 16.80 16.57
C ASP A 42 -15.44 18.31 16.83
N ARG A 43 -14.43 19.07 16.40
CA ARG A 43 -14.45 20.54 16.42
C ARG A 43 -15.21 21.17 15.24
N ILE A 44 -15.62 20.39 14.23
CA ILE A 44 -16.40 20.89 13.09
C ILE A 44 -17.83 21.16 13.55
N ASP A 45 -18.16 22.43 13.75
CA ASP A 45 -19.47 22.87 14.28
C ASP A 45 -20.27 23.76 13.32
N ASN A 46 -19.69 24.11 12.16
CA ASN A 46 -20.31 24.97 11.17
C ASN A 46 -19.87 24.62 9.73
N CYS A 47 -20.62 25.12 8.74
CA CYS A 47 -20.40 24.82 7.32
C CYS A 47 -19.03 25.27 6.80
N GLU A 48 -18.45 26.34 7.34
CA GLU A 48 -17.13 26.85 6.92
C GLU A 48 -16.03 25.86 7.34
N SER A 49 -16.01 25.46 8.62
CA SER A 49 -15.06 24.46 9.12
C SER A 49 -15.21 23.08 8.43
N LEU A 50 -16.44 22.71 8.03
CA LEU A 50 -16.69 21.50 7.25
C LEU A 50 -16.09 21.61 5.85
N GLU A 51 -16.26 22.77 5.20
CA GLU A 51 -15.68 23.03 3.88
C GLU A 51 -14.15 23.01 3.90
N GLU A 52 -13.55 23.65 4.92
CA GLU A 52 -12.10 23.63 5.13
C GLU A 52 -11.57 22.20 5.25
N ARG A 53 -12.23 21.36 6.08
CA ARG A 53 -11.83 19.95 6.24
C ARG A 53 -11.98 19.16 4.94
N ARG A 54 -13.07 19.39 4.20
CA ARG A 54 -13.30 18.78 2.88
C ARG A 54 -12.18 19.11 1.89
N GLN A 55 -11.80 20.38 1.79
CA GLN A 55 -10.71 20.81 0.91
C GLN A 55 -9.36 20.26 1.36
N ALA A 56 -9.09 20.26 2.67
CA ALA A 56 -7.88 19.68 3.24
C ALA A 56 -7.76 18.18 2.91
N MET A 57 -8.85 17.43 3.06
CA MET A 57 -8.89 15.99 2.73
C MET A 57 -8.63 15.76 1.24
N LYS A 58 -9.31 16.48 0.34
CA LYS A 58 -9.11 16.36 -1.12
C LYS A 58 -7.67 16.63 -1.51
N GLN A 59 -7.09 17.73 -1.03
CA GLN A 59 -5.72 18.08 -1.33
C GLN A 59 -4.73 17.07 -0.74
N ALA A 60 -4.95 16.61 0.50
CA ALA A 60 -4.10 15.61 1.13
C ALA A 60 -4.15 14.27 0.38
N PHE A 61 -5.34 13.83 -0.03
CA PHE A 61 -5.52 12.61 -0.81
C PHE A 61 -4.79 12.68 -2.15
N ILE A 62 -5.00 13.73 -2.94
CA ILE A 62 -4.31 13.92 -4.23
C ILE A 62 -2.79 13.96 -4.04
N ARG A 63 -2.29 14.62 -3.00
CA ARG A 63 -0.85 14.61 -2.68
C ARG A 63 -0.35 13.21 -2.32
N SER A 64 -1.09 12.46 -1.49
CA SER A 64 -0.67 11.12 -1.02
C SER A 64 -0.50 10.11 -2.15
N ILE A 65 -1.29 10.22 -3.23
CA ILE A 65 -1.18 9.32 -4.39
C ILE A 65 -0.16 9.79 -5.43
N GLY A 66 0.53 10.93 -5.18
CA GLY A 66 1.51 11.53 -6.08
C GLY A 66 0.89 12.32 -7.24
N GLY A 67 -0.33 12.83 -7.06
CA GLY A 67 -1.11 13.50 -8.09
C GLY A 67 -1.80 12.54 -9.07
N LEU A 68 -2.64 13.10 -9.94
CA LEU A 68 -3.33 12.35 -11.00
C LEU A 68 -2.60 12.48 -12.34
N PRO A 69 -2.62 11.44 -13.20
CA PRO A 69 -2.25 11.58 -14.60
C PRO A 69 -3.11 12.64 -15.32
N ALA A 70 -2.60 13.21 -16.41
CA ALA A 70 -3.36 14.16 -17.23
C ALA A 70 -4.55 13.48 -17.94
N ILE A 71 -5.61 14.24 -18.20
CA ILE A 71 -6.88 13.77 -18.82
C ILE A 71 -7.06 14.25 -20.27
N ASP A 72 -6.02 14.84 -20.86
CA ASP A 72 -6.05 15.50 -22.18
C ASP A 72 -5.89 14.53 -23.36
N ALA A 73 -5.47 13.29 -23.11
CA ALA A 73 -5.41 12.26 -24.15
C ALA A 73 -6.82 11.94 -24.68
N PRO A 74 -6.99 11.67 -25.99
CA PRO A 74 -8.28 11.21 -26.51
C PRO A 74 -8.61 9.80 -25.96
N LEU A 75 -9.91 9.52 -25.75
CA LEU A 75 -10.35 8.20 -25.28
C LEU A 75 -10.19 7.10 -26.34
N ASN A 76 -10.19 7.44 -27.64
CA ASN A 76 -10.17 6.46 -28.74
C ASN A 76 -11.15 5.28 -28.53
N ALA A 77 -12.33 5.56 -27.97
CA ALA A 77 -13.26 4.53 -27.55
C ALA A 77 -13.94 3.85 -28.75
N VAL A 78 -14.01 2.52 -28.72
CA VAL A 78 -14.62 1.69 -29.77
C VAL A 78 -15.56 0.67 -29.15
N VAL A 79 -16.76 0.56 -29.74
CA VAL A 79 -17.67 -0.57 -29.49
C VAL A 79 -17.17 -1.75 -30.33
N VAL A 80 -16.51 -2.72 -29.72
CA VAL A 80 -15.89 -3.86 -30.42
C VAL A 80 -16.90 -4.96 -30.74
N ASN A 81 -17.98 -5.07 -29.96
CA ASN A 81 -19.07 -6.00 -30.21
C ASN A 81 -20.33 -5.60 -29.43
N THR A 82 -21.48 -6.15 -29.79
CA THR A 82 -22.76 -5.94 -29.09
C THR A 82 -23.48 -7.28 -28.92
N VAL A 83 -23.93 -7.57 -27.70
CA VAL A 83 -24.71 -8.78 -27.38
C VAL A 83 -26.10 -8.38 -26.95
N VAL A 84 -27.12 -8.90 -27.64
CA VAL A 84 -28.52 -8.70 -27.29
C VAL A 84 -28.98 -9.86 -26.40
N ALA A 85 -29.49 -9.53 -25.22
CA ALA A 85 -30.04 -10.48 -24.26
C ALA A 85 -31.54 -10.20 -24.04
N GLU A 86 -32.21 -11.05 -23.26
CA GLU A 86 -33.60 -10.80 -22.90
C GLU A 86 -33.68 -9.65 -21.88
N GLY A 87 -34.28 -8.53 -22.29
CA GLY A 87 -34.50 -7.36 -21.44
C GLY A 87 -33.37 -6.31 -21.42
N TYR A 88 -32.23 -6.58 -22.06
CA TYR A 88 -31.11 -5.65 -22.12
C TYR A 88 -30.13 -5.96 -23.27
N THR A 89 -29.27 -5.00 -23.58
CA THR A 89 -28.17 -5.13 -24.54
C THR A 89 -26.86 -4.82 -23.84
N VAL A 90 -25.77 -5.49 -24.22
CA VAL A 90 -24.42 -5.17 -23.74
C VAL A 90 -23.55 -4.75 -24.92
N GLU A 91 -23.10 -3.50 -24.91
CA GLU A 91 -22.01 -3.04 -25.77
C GLU A 91 -20.66 -3.34 -25.09
N LYS A 92 -19.74 -3.95 -25.83
CA LYS A 92 -18.38 -4.22 -25.37
C LYS A 92 -17.50 -3.08 -25.83
N ILE A 93 -16.88 -2.39 -24.90
CA ILE A 93 -16.14 -1.15 -25.14
C ILE A 93 -14.66 -1.39 -24.85
N VAL A 94 -13.80 -0.87 -25.72
CA VAL A 94 -12.39 -0.66 -25.43
C VAL A 94 -12.09 0.83 -25.61
N PHE A 95 -11.42 1.44 -24.64
CA PHE A 95 -10.97 2.83 -24.73
C PHE A 95 -9.59 3.00 -24.09
N GLU A 96 -8.92 4.10 -24.36
CA GLU A 96 -7.64 4.48 -23.77
C GLU A 96 -7.86 5.43 -22.58
N SER A 97 -7.49 4.99 -21.37
CA SER A 97 -7.47 5.89 -20.22
C SER A 97 -6.24 6.79 -20.26
N ARG A 98 -5.10 6.23 -20.69
CA ARG A 98 -3.84 6.93 -20.99
C ARG A 98 -3.36 6.46 -22.37
N PRO A 99 -2.47 7.20 -23.06
CA PRO A 99 -2.02 6.83 -24.40
C PRO A 99 -1.53 5.38 -24.47
N LYS A 100 -2.27 4.56 -25.24
CA LYS A 100 -2.04 3.12 -25.45
C LYS A 100 -2.21 2.23 -24.21
N GLU A 101 -2.77 2.75 -23.13
CA GLU A 101 -3.22 1.94 -21.99
C GLU A 101 -4.72 1.69 -22.14
N TYR A 102 -5.04 0.48 -22.59
CA TYR A 102 -6.41 0.09 -22.94
C TYR A 102 -7.20 -0.35 -21.70
N VAL A 103 -8.42 0.17 -21.58
CA VAL A 103 -9.43 -0.22 -20.60
C VAL A 103 -10.57 -0.91 -21.34
N THR A 104 -10.91 -2.11 -20.89
CA THR A 104 -12.03 -2.91 -21.37
C THR A 104 -13.25 -2.67 -20.47
N GLY A 105 -14.44 -2.60 -21.06
CA GLY A 105 -15.68 -2.38 -20.33
C GLY A 105 -16.92 -2.96 -20.99
N ASN A 106 -17.94 -3.24 -20.19
CA ASN A 106 -19.25 -3.66 -20.63
C ASN A 106 -20.28 -2.58 -20.28
N MET A 107 -20.91 -2.04 -21.31
CA MET A 107 -21.96 -1.03 -21.21
C MET A 107 -23.32 -1.70 -21.38
N TYR A 108 -24.05 -1.85 -20.29
CA TYR A 108 -25.35 -2.47 -20.22
C TYR A 108 -26.45 -1.43 -20.44
N LEU A 109 -27.30 -1.69 -21.43
CA LEU A 109 -28.38 -0.81 -21.86
C LEU A 109 -29.72 -1.53 -21.62
N PRO A 110 -30.61 -0.99 -20.76
CA PRO A 110 -31.96 -1.54 -20.61
C PRO A 110 -32.71 -1.51 -21.94
N ALA A 111 -33.46 -2.58 -22.25
CA ALA A 111 -34.25 -2.65 -23.48
C ALA A 111 -35.36 -1.57 -23.51
N GLN A 112 -35.95 -1.29 -22.35
CA GLN A 112 -36.90 -0.19 -22.16
C GLN A 112 -36.20 0.92 -21.38
N ARG A 113 -35.75 1.96 -22.08
CA ARG A 113 -35.14 3.15 -21.49
C ARG A 113 -35.57 4.42 -22.22
N ALA A 114 -35.44 5.56 -21.55
CA ALA A 114 -35.57 6.85 -22.20
C ALA A 114 -34.40 7.08 -23.17
N GLU A 115 -34.59 7.97 -24.14
CA GLU A 115 -33.55 8.35 -25.10
C GLU A 115 -32.26 8.82 -24.41
N VAL A 116 -32.42 9.56 -23.31
CA VAL A 116 -31.33 9.98 -22.41
C VAL A 116 -31.64 9.47 -21.01
N SER A 117 -30.73 8.71 -20.41
CA SER A 117 -30.94 8.06 -19.11
C SER A 117 -29.75 8.28 -18.15
N PRO A 118 -29.98 8.29 -16.82
CA PRO A 118 -28.89 8.23 -15.84
C PRO A 118 -28.02 6.99 -16.03
N ALA A 119 -26.74 7.11 -15.67
CA ALA A 119 -25.78 6.03 -15.76
C ALA A 119 -25.16 5.70 -14.40
N ILE A 120 -24.79 4.44 -14.20
CA ILE A 120 -24.04 3.96 -13.05
C ILE A 120 -22.70 3.39 -13.54
N LEU A 121 -21.60 3.95 -13.06
CA LEU A 121 -20.28 3.35 -13.19
C LEU A 121 -20.14 2.25 -12.12
N PHE A 122 -19.92 1.02 -12.57
CA PHE A 122 -19.64 -0.12 -11.71
C PHE A 122 -18.14 -0.43 -11.71
N LEU A 123 -17.54 -0.45 -10.53
CA LEU A 123 -16.12 -0.74 -10.35
C LEU A 123 -15.96 -2.10 -9.68
N SER A 124 -15.21 -2.99 -10.34
CA SER A 124 -15.00 -4.37 -9.87
C SER A 124 -14.08 -4.42 -8.66
N GLY A 125 -14.38 -5.30 -7.71
CA GLY A 125 -13.48 -5.66 -6.62
C GLY A 125 -12.42 -6.68 -7.03
N HIS A 126 -11.78 -7.30 -6.03
CA HIS A 126 -10.72 -8.28 -6.25
C HIS A 126 -11.28 -9.65 -6.71
N SER A 127 -11.63 -9.75 -7.98
CA SER A 127 -12.00 -11.00 -8.67
C SER A 127 -11.18 -11.11 -9.95
N LEU A 128 -10.60 -12.29 -10.21
CA LEU A 128 -9.79 -12.54 -11.40
C LEU A 128 -10.55 -12.18 -12.69
N GLU A 129 -11.84 -12.49 -12.73
CA GLU A 129 -12.72 -12.23 -13.88
C GLU A 129 -13.25 -10.80 -13.94
N ALA A 130 -13.03 -9.99 -12.88
CA ALA A 130 -13.46 -8.60 -12.77
C ALA A 130 -14.89 -8.37 -13.28
N LYS A 131 -15.09 -7.62 -14.38
CA LYS A 131 -16.44 -7.31 -14.88
C LYS A 131 -17.22 -8.53 -15.39
N HIS A 132 -16.54 -9.65 -15.62
CA HIS A 132 -17.13 -10.93 -16.02
C HIS A 132 -17.54 -11.81 -14.84
N ASP A 133 -17.17 -11.43 -13.62
CA ASP A 133 -17.56 -12.17 -12.42
C ASP A 133 -19.09 -12.28 -12.33
N SER A 134 -19.58 -13.51 -12.16
CA SER A 134 -21.03 -13.76 -12.12
C SER A 134 -21.76 -12.96 -11.04
N THR A 135 -21.14 -12.72 -9.88
CA THR A 135 -21.73 -11.90 -8.82
C THR A 135 -21.83 -10.45 -9.25
N TYR A 136 -20.76 -9.88 -9.81
CA TYR A 136 -20.75 -8.48 -10.27
C TYR A 136 -21.64 -8.25 -11.48
N HIS A 137 -21.74 -9.22 -12.38
CA HIS A 137 -22.70 -9.19 -13.47
C HIS A 137 -24.14 -9.18 -12.94
N GLU A 138 -24.48 -10.01 -11.95
CA GLU A 138 -25.80 -9.95 -11.31
C GLU A 138 -26.10 -8.58 -10.69
N VAL A 139 -25.13 -7.95 -10.01
CA VAL A 139 -25.28 -6.58 -9.47
C VAL A 139 -25.56 -5.57 -10.59
N CYS A 140 -24.80 -5.62 -11.69
CA CYS A 140 -25.04 -4.77 -12.86
C CYS A 140 -26.47 -4.97 -13.39
N LEU A 141 -26.95 -6.21 -13.48
CA LEU A 141 -28.30 -6.51 -13.95
C LEU A 141 -29.39 -5.98 -13.00
N ARG A 142 -29.15 -5.93 -11.69
CA ARG A 142 -30.07 -5.26 -10.76
C ARG A 142 -30.18 -3.77 -11.06
N MET A 143 -29.09 -3.10 -11.39
CA MET A 143 -29.11 -1.69 -11.80
C MET A 143 -29.81 -1.50 -13.16
N VAL A 144 -29.57 -2.40 -14.12
CA VAL A 144 -30.23 -2.40 -15.45
C VAL A 144 -31.74 -2.58 -15.32
N GLN A 145 -32.19 -3.51 -14.48
CA GLN A 145 -33.61 -3.69 -14.16
C GLN A 145 -34.21 -2.38 -13.62
N ALA A 146 -33.42 -1.54 -12.95
CA ALA A 146 -33.88 -0.26 -12.40
C ALA A 146 -34.07 0.80 -13.48
N GLY A 147 -33.63 0.53 -14.71
CA GLY A 147 -33.66 1.48 -15.81
C GLY A 147 -32.38 2.31 -15.91
N PHE A 148 -31.28 1.91 -15.28
CA PHE A 148 -29.98 2.55 -15.44
C PHE A 148 -29.22 2.00 -16.63
N ILE A 149 -28.53 2.89 -17.35
CA ILE A 149 -27.35 2.50 -18.12
C ILE A 149 -26.26 2.12 -17.11
N VAL A 150 -25.57 1.00 -17.30
CA VAL A 150 -24.51 0.58 -16.37
C VAL A 150 -23.22 0.39 -17.16
N PHE A 151 -22.12 0.98 -16.72
CA PHE A 151 -20.82 0.78 -17.32
C PHE A 151 -19.90 0.09 -16.33
N ALA A 152 -19.53 -1.15 -16.58
CA ALA A 152 -18.58 -1.90 -15.77
C ALA A 152 -17.22 -1.96 -16.47
N VAL A 153 -16.13 -1.62 -15.78
CA VAL A 153 -14.77 -1.62 -16.34
C VAL A 153 -13.87 -2.60 -15.61
N ASP A 154 -12.88 -3.14 -16.33
CA ASP A 154 -11.82 -3.92 -15.72
C ASP A 154 -10.81 -3.00 -15.02
N PRO A 155 -10.48 -3.25 -13.74
CA PRO A 155 -9.38 -2.58 -13.07
C PRO A 155 -8.04 -3.17 -13.53
N ILE A 156 -6.95 -2.48 -13.19
CA ILE A 156 -5.59 -2.95 -13.48
C ILE A 156 -5.35 -4.30 -12.81
N GLY A 157 -4.67 -5.23 -13.48
CA GLY A 157 -4.26 -6.52 -12.93
C GLY A 157 -5.39 -7.54 -12.74
N GLN A 158 -6.54 -7.33 -13.39
CA GLN A 158 -7.70 -8.22 -13.36
C GLN A 158 -8.47 -8.18 -14.70
N GLY A 159 -9.37 -9.15 -14.91
CA GLY A 159 -10.16 -9.25 -16.12
C GLY A 159 -9.27 -9.32 -17.37
N GLU A 160 -9.51 -8.44 -18.33
CA GLU A 160 -8.73 -8.37 -19.57
C GLU A 160 -7.52 -7.42 -19.47
N ARG A 161 -7.09 -7.03 -18.26
CA ARG A 161 -6.07 -5.99 -18.03
C ARG A 161 -4.91 -6.44 -17.14
N MET A 162 -4.51 -7.70 -17.28
CA MET A 162 -3.32 -8.25 -16.64
C MET A 162 -2.04 -7.60 -17.19
N THR A 163 -1.07 -7.24 -16.34
CA THR A 163 0.27 -6.80 -16.79
C THR A 163 1.15 -7.98 -17.23
N LEU A 164 0.70 -9.22 -16.97
CA LEU A 164 1.41 -10.48 -17.27
C LEU A 164 2.74 -10.62 -16.49
N LEU A 165 2.75 -10.15 -15.24
CA LEU A 165 3.84 -10.43 -14.30
C LEU A 165 3.79 -11.89 -13.86
N HIS A 166 4.96 -12.45 -13.53
CA HIS A 166 5.08 -13.84 -13.10
C HIS A 166 5.81 -13.95 -11.75
N ASP A 167 5.47 -14.94 -10.94
CA ASP A 167 6.18 -15.28 -9.70
C ASP A 167 7.39 -16.21 -9.94
N GLU A 168 8.08 -16.60 -8.86
CA GLU A 168 9.27 -17.45 -8.92
C GLU A 168 9.00 -18.82 -9.58
N GLU A 169 7.76 -19.32 -9.49
CA GLU A 169 7.33 -20.56 -10.13
C GLU A 169 6.82 -20.36 -11.57
N GLY A 170 6.89 -19.14 -12.10
CA GLY A 170 6.45 -18.81 -13.45
C GLY A 170 4.94 -18.77 -13.60
N ARG A 171 4.17 -18.55 -12.52
CA ARG A 171 2.71 -18.41 -12.56
C ARG A 171 2.35 -16.95 -12.76
N GLU A 172 1.33 -16.67 -13.56
CA GLU A 172 0.78 -15.32 -13.72
C GLU A 172 0.26 -14.79 -12.38
N VAL A 173 0.68 -13.58 -12.04
CA VAL A 173 0.32 -12.90 -10.79
C VAL A 173 -0.80 -11.91 -11.09
N TRP A 174 -1.84 -11.91 -10.26
CA TRP A 174 -3.07 -11.13 -10.47
C TRP A 174 -3.60 -10.51 -9.18
N GLY A 175 -4.54 -9.57 -9.34
CA GLY A 175 -5.26 -8.91 -8.24
C GLY A 175 -4.30 -8.31 -7.21
N THR A 176 -4.62 -8.46 -5.92
CA THR A 176 -3.85 -7.86 -4.81
C THR A 176 -2.33 -8.09 -4.89
N ALA A 177 -1.86 -9.25 -5.36
CA ALA A 177 -0.44 -9.54 -5.49
C ALA A 177 0.22 -8.77 -6.66
N GLU A 178 -0.49 -8.61 -7.77
CA GLU A 178 0.00 -7.78 -8.89
C GLU A 178 -0.02 -6.30 -8.51
N HIS A 179 -1.10 -5.86 -7.87
CA HIS A 179 -1.25 -4.49 -7.38
C HIS A 179 -0.13 -4.15 -6.41
N GLN A 180 0.26 -5.08 -5.53
CA GLN A 180 1.38 -4.88 -4.61
C GLN A 180 2.70 -4.65 -5.34
N ARG A 181 3.01 -5.45 -6.37
CA ARG A 181 4.26 -5.31 -7.14
C ARG A 181 4.32 -3.98 -7.87
N LEU A 182 3.21 -3.54 -8.48
CA LEU A 182 3.08 -2.21 -9.06
C LEU A 182 3.13 -1.11 -7.99
N GLY A 183 2.59 -1.39 -6.81
CA GLY A 183 2.59 -0.52 -5.64
C GLY A 183 3.99 -0.18 -5.15
N VAL A 184 4.86 -1.18 -5.01
CA VAL A 184 6.27 -1.00 -4.63
C VAL A 184 6.97 -0.04 -5.61
N GLN A 185 6.80 -0.27 -6.91
CA GLN A 185 7.32 0.61 -7.97
C GLN A 185 6.79 2.04 -7.83
N CYS A 186 5.47 2.20 -7.63
CA CYS A 186 4.83 3.50 -7.46
C CYS A 186 5.35 4.23 -6.21
N HIS A 187 5.44 3.54 -5.08
CA HIS A 187 5.94 4.10 -3.83
C HIS A 187 7.36 4.62 -4.00
N ALA A 188 8.24 3.87 -4.67
CA ALA A 188 9.61 4.33 -4.93
C ALA A 188 9.65 5.66 -5.73
N LEU A 189 8.69 5.88 -6.63
CA LEU A 189 8.53 7.14 -7.40
C LEU A 189 7.87 8.28 -6.60
N GLY A 190 7.36 8.01 -5.40
CA GLY A 190 6.57 8.96 -4.60
C GLY A 190 5.13 9.05 -5.07
N GLN A 191 4.60 7.94 -5.59
CA GLN A 191 3.25 7.77 -6.09
C GLN A 191 2.56 6.63 -5.32
N SER A 192 1.24 6.49 -5.49
CA SER A 192 0.51 5.27 -5.14
C SER A 192 -0.10 4.68 -6.40
N VAL A 193 -0.16 3.35 -6.51
CA VAL A 193 -0.82 2.69 -7.64
C VAL A 193 -2.30 3.09 -7.74
N ALA A 194 -2.93 3.49 -6.63
CA ALA A 194 -4.27 4.05 -6.55
C ALA A 194 -4.53 5.17 -7.58
N ARG A 195 -3.50 5.94 -7.95
CA ARG A 195 -3.60 7.02 -8.95
C ARG A 195 -4.05 6.51 -10.32
N TYR A 196 -3.69 5.28 -10.68
CA TYR A 196 -4.02 4.71 -11.99
C TYR A 196 -5.43 4.14 -11.99
N PHE A 197 -5.83 3.48 -10.90
CA PHE A 197 -7.21 3.00 -10.70
C PHE A 197 -8.22 4.14 -10.77
N ILE A 198 -7.98 5.20 -10.00
CA ILE A 198 -8.90 6.34 -9.98
C ILE A 198 -8.90 7.10 -11.31
N HIS A 199 -7.75 7.23 -11.97
CA HIS A 199 -7.68 7.86 -13.29
C HIS A 199 -8.45 7.05 -14.32
N ASP A 200 -8.33 5.72 -14.34
CA ASP A 200 -9.13 4.86 -15.21
C ASP A 200 -10.63 5.04 -14.97
N ALA A 201 -11.06 5.14 -13.70
CA ALA A 201 -12.45 5.39 -13.34
C ALA A 201 -12.93 6.79 -13.78
N MET A 202 -12.12 7.84 -13.63
CA MET A 202 -12.43 9.19 -14.14
C MET A 202 -12.54 9.20 -15.66
N ARG A 203 -11.68 8.47 -16.36
CA ARG A 203 -11.72 8.32 -17.82
C ARG A 203 -12.94 7.50 -18.28
N ALA A 204 -13.41 6.57 -17.46
CA ALA A 204 -14.69 5.91 -17.70
C ALA A 204 -15.88 6.89 -17.59
N VAL A 205 -15.83 7.85 -16.67
CA VAL A 205 -16.81 8.96 -16.62
C VAL A 205 -16.72 9.84 -17.86
N ASP A 206 -15.50 10.16 -18.35
CA ASP A 206 -15.34 10.91 -19.62
C ASP A 206 -16.01 10.18 -20.79
N TYR A 207 -15.92 8.84 -20.83
CA TYR A 207 -16.61 8.05 -21.83
C TYR A 207 -18.14 8.13 -21.69
N LEU A 208 -18.66 8.04 -20.45
CA LEU A 208 -20.10 8.25 -20.19
C LEU A 208 -20.57 9.64 -20.65
N GLU A 209 -19.80 10.70 -20.40
CA GLU A 209 -20.12 12.07 -20.85
C GLU A 209 -19.99 12.27 -22.36
N SER A 210 -19.26 11.41 -23.06
CA SER A 210 -19.19 11.45 -24.53
C SER A 210 -20.46 10.91 -25.20
N ARG A 211 -21.32 10.20 -24.45
CA ARG A 211 -22.47 9.50 -25.00
C ARG A 211 -23.72 10.36 -25.07
N PRO A 212 -24.45 10.33 -26.21
CA PRO A 212 -25.67 11.10 -26.37
C PRO A 212 -26.87 10.56 -25.58
N ASP A 213 -26.86 9.28 -25.20
CA ASP A 213 -27.95 8.61 -24.47
C ASP A 213 -27.72 8.56 -22.94
N VAL A 214 -26.65 9.20 -22.44
CA VAL A 214 -26.35 9.34 -21.02
C VAL A 214 -26.66 10.76 -20.55
N ASP A 215 -27.33 10.89 -19.41
CA ASP A 215 -27.47 12.18 -18.72
C ASP A 215 -26.22 12.46 -17.86
N HIS A 216 -25.39 13.40 -18.30
CA HIS A 216 -24.10 13.72 -17.69
C HIS A 216 -24.25 14.33 -16.29
N THR A 217 -25.42 14.86 -15.94
CA THR A 217 -25.69 15.42 -14.61
C THR A 217 -26.11 14.36 -13.59
N ARG A 218 -26.33 13.11 -14.02
CA ARG A 218 -26.91 12.02 -13.22
C ARG A 218 -26.09 10.74 -13.33
N ILE A 219 -24.79 10.84 -13.10
CA ILE A 219 -23.86 9.70 -13.05
C ILE A 219 -23.66 9.26 -11.60
N GLY A 220 -24.01 8.01 -11.31
CA GLY A 220 -23.72 7.36 -10.03
C GLY A 220 -22.50 6.43 -10.11
N VAL A 221 -21.93 6.07 -8.96
CA VAL A 221 -20.82 5.10 -8.89
C VAL A 221 -20.99 4.12 -7.73
N THR A 222 -20.70 2.85 -7.98
CA THR A 222 -20.74 1.77 -6.98
C THR A 222 -19.72 0.69 -7.30
N GLY A 223 -19.37 -0.12 -6.31
CA GLY A 223 -18.44 -1.22 -6.44
C GLY A 223 -18.24 -1.92 -5.11
N ASN A 224 -17.65 -3.12 -5.14
CA ASN A 224 -17.47 -3.98 -3.97
C ASN A 224 -15.99 -4.16 -3.64
N SER A 225 -15.61 -4.19 -2.37
CA SER A 225 -14.22 -4.45 -1.95
C SER A 225 -13.24 -3.45 -2.59
N GLY A 226 -12.27 -3.89 -3.40
CA GLY A 226 -11.46 -2.99 -4.24
C GLY A 226 -12.26 -2.02 -5.12
N GLY A 227 -13.46 -2.39 -5.56
CA GLY A 227 -14.41 -1.51 -6.24
C GLY A 227 -15.09 -0.52 -5.29
N GLY A 228 -15.29 -0.92 -4.03
CA GLY A 228 -15.71 -0.04 -2.93
C GLY A 228 -14.63 0.98 -2.58
N THR A 229 -13.36 0.56 -2.57
CA THR A 229 -12.18 1.44 -2.49
C THR A 229 -12.21 2.47 -3.60
N GLN A 230 -12.33 2.04 -4.86
CA GLN A 230 -12.37 2.96 -6.00
C GLN A 230 -13.58 3.90 -5.95
N THR A 231 -14.75 3.41 -5.53
CA THR A 231 -15.95 4.23 -5.31
C THR A 231 -15.68 5.33 -4.28
N ALA A 232 -15.04 4.98 -3.16
CA ALA A 232 -14.66 5.94 -2.12
C ALA A 232 -13.60 6.96 -2.59
N MET A 233 -12.67 6.53 -3.45
CA MET A 233 -11.70 7.45 -4.08
C MET A 233 -12.40 8.41 -5.06
N MET A 234 -13.33 7.92 -5.89
CA MET A 234 -14.11 8.74 -6.83
C MET A 234 -14.95 9.80 -6.10
N MET A 235 -15.49 9.48 -4.92
CA MET A 235 -16.20 10.44 -4.06
C MET A 235 -15.34 11.66 -3.68
N VAL A 236 -14.02 11.47 -3.55
CA VAL A 236 -13.09 12.55 -3.19
C VAL A 236 -12.63 13.32 -4.42
N CYS A 237 -12.37 12.63 -5.53
CA CYS A 237 -11.60 13.19 -6.65
C CYS A 237 -12.42 13.62 -7.86
N ASP A 238 -13.66 13.15 -8.02
CA ASP A 238 -14.47 13.47 -9.21
C ASP A 238 -15.80 14.13 -8.82
N GLU A 239 -15.89 15.44 -9.07
CA GLU A 239 -17.06 16.24 -8.74
C GLU A 239 -18.29 15.91 -9.58
N ARG A 240 -18.14 15.21 -10.72
CA ARG A 240 -19.24 14.84 -11.62
C ARG A 240 -20.11 13.73 -11.03
N ILE A 241 -19.59 12.98 -10.06
CA ILE A 241 -20.35 11.94 -9.38
C ILE A 241 -21.53 12.57 -8.62
N ALA A 242 -22.74 12.21 -9.02
CA ALA A 242 -23.99 12.72 -8.47
C ALA A 242 -24.49 11.93 -7.26
N ALA A 243 -24.19 10.63 -7.19
CA ALA A 243 -24.50 9.76 -6.05
C ALA A 243 -23.51 8.60 -5.99
N ALA A 244 -23.27 8.03 -4.79
CA ALA A 244 -22.34 6.91 -4.64
C ALA A 244 -22.89 5.82 -3.72
N ALA A 245 -22.47 4.58 -3.96
CA ALA A 245 -22.78 3.44 -3.11
C ALA A 245 -21.58 2.47 -2.93
N PRO A 246 -20.56 2.82 -2.13
CA PRO A 246 -19.43 1.92 -1.87
C PRO A 246 -19.88 0.71 -1.05
N ALA A 247 -19.57 -0.50 -1.53
CA ALA A 247 -19.88 -1.75 -0.84
C ALA A 247 -18.62 -2.40 -0.25
N THR A 248 -18.74 -2.91 0.98
CA THR A 248 -17.74 -3.73 1.69
C THR A 248 -16.32 -3.14 1.72
N PHE A 249 -16.20 -1.86 2.08
CA PHE A 249 -14.91 -1.17 2.24
C PHE A 249 -14.88 -0.07 3.31
N ILE A 250 -15.93 0.74 3.41
CA ILE A 250 -15.98 1.85 4.37
C ILE A 250 -15.90 1.31 5.81
N MET A 251 -14.90 1.74 6.58
CA MET A 251 -14.62 1.28 7.95
C MET A 251 -13.80 2.34 8.69
N ASN A 252 -13.74 2.28 10.02
CA ASN A 252 -12.75 3.05 10.79
C ASN A 252 -11.40 2.31 10.81
N ARG A 253 -10.35 2.99 10.34
CA ARG A 253 -9.01 2.41 10.19
C ARG A 253 -8.42 1.90 11.49
N GLN A 254 -8.62 2.64 12.58
CA GLN A 254 -8.09 2.26 13.88
C GLN A 254 -8.59 0.87 14.30
N GLN A 255 -9.90 0.63 14.22
CA GLN A 255 -10.48 -0.66 14.53
C GLN A 255 -10.02 -1.76 13.56
N TYR A 256 -9.86 -1.45 12.27
CA TYR A 256 -9.31 -2.40 11.29
C TYR A 256 -7.85 -2.78 11.57
N MET A 257 -7.02 -1.80 11.94
CA MET A 257 -5.62 -2.00 12.33
C MET A 257 -5.51 -2.98 13.49
N HIS A 258 -6.28 -2.75 14.57
CA HIS A 258 -6.32 -3.59 15.78
C HIS A 258 -7.00 -4.95 15.56
N ALA A 259 -7.88 -5.09 14.57
CA ALA A 259 -8.43 -6.37 14.14
C ALA A 259 -7.39 -7.26 13.40
N GLY A 260 -6.19 -6.73 13.13
CA GLY A 260 -5.14 -7.44 12.39
C GLY A 260 -5.32 -7.38 10.88
N GLY A 261 -6.19 -6.52 10.37
CA GLY A 261 -6.44 -6.37 8.94
C GLY A 261 -5.18 -6.00 8.15
N VAL A 262 -5.10 -6.46 6.90
CA VAL A 262 -4.04 -6.09 5.94
C VAL A 262 -4.67 -5.38 4.76
N GLN A 263 -3.90 -4.56 4.06
CA GLN A 263 -4.36 -3.83 2.89
C GLN A 263 -3.42 -4.11 1.73
N ASP A 264 -3.92 -4.01 0.51
CA ASP A 264 -3.10 -4.02 -0.70
C ASP A 264 -2.75 -2.59 -1.13
N ALA A 265 -1.81 -2.46 -2.08
CA ALA A 265 -1.17 -1.19 -2.37
C ALA A 265 -2.12 -0.07 -2.85
N GLU A 266 -3.22 -0.34 -3.56
CA GLU A 266 -4.16 0.74 -3.92
C GLU A 266 -4.96 1.27 -2.73
N GLN A 267 -5.02 0.53 -1.64
CA GLN A 267 -5.73 0.93 -0.44
C GLN A 267 -4.85 1.75 0.49
N VAL A 268 -3.51 1.65 0.39
CA VAL A 268 -2.55 2.38 1.23
C VAL A 268 -2.24 3.76 0.63
N TRP A 269 -2.60 4.82 1.35
CA TRP A 269 -2.44 6.21 0.91
C TRP A 269 -1.46 6.96 1.83
N PRO A 270 -0.19 7.09 1.39
CA PRO A 270 0.90 7.59 2.22
C PRO A 270 0.59 8.87 3.00
N GLY A 271 0.79 8.83 4.32
CA GLY A 271 0.70 9.99 5.22
C GLY A 271 -0.71 10.41 5.67
N LEU A 272 -1.79 9.86 5.09
CA LEU A 272 -3.13 10.36 5.41
C LEU A 272 -3.55 10.11 6.86
N SER A 273 -3.29 8.92 7.41
CA SER A 273 -3.60 8.64 8.82
C SER A 273 -2.73 9.49 9.74
N GLY A 274 -1.46 9.74 9.38
CA GLY A 274 -0.56 10.66 10.10
C GLY A 274 -1.06 12.11 10.15
N LEU A 275 -1.84 12.53 9.15
CA LEU A 275 -2.54 13.83 9.13
C LEU A 275 -3.89 13.80 9.88
N GLY A 276 -4.27 12.67 10.46
CA GLY A 276 -5.53 12.46 11.17
C GLY A 276 -6.73 12.23 10.26
N PHE A 277 -6.54 11.90 8.98
CA PHE A 277 -7.64 11.54 8.07
C PHE A 277 -7.97 10.05 8.18
N ASP A 278 -9.27 9.72 8.15
CA ASP A 278 -9.81 8.36 8.14
C ASP A 278 -10.98 8.26 7.11
N HIS A 279 -11.67 7.12 6.99
CA HIS A 279 -12.77 6.97 6.03
C HIS A 279 -13.97 7.87 6.36
N GLU A 280 -14.09 8.38 7.58
CA GLU A 280 -15.01 9.47 7.92
C GLU A 280 -14.77 10.70 7.03
N ASP A 281 -13.49 10.99 6.72
CA ASP A 281 -13.10 12.09 5.86
C ASP A 281 -13.41 11.84 4.38
N LEU A 282 -13.45 10.58 3.95
CA LEU A 282 -13.94 10.21 2.61
C LEU A 282 -15.45 10.50 2.48
N LEU A 283 -16.21 10.16 3.52
CA LEU A 283 -17.65 10.43 3.58
C LEU A 283 -17.91 11.93 3.61
N LEU A 284 -17.32 12.67 4.54
CA LEU A 284 -17.56 14.11 4.65
C LEU A 284 -17.12 14.87 3.39
N ALA A 285 -16.10 14.40 2.67
CA ALA A 285 -15.67 15.01 1.41
C ALA A 285 -16.73 14.96 0.30
N PHE A 286 -17.67 14.02 0.40
CA PHE A 286 -18.78 13.84 -0.54
C PHE A 286 -20.09 14.53 -0.11
N ALA A 287 -20.17 14.98 1.15
CA ALA A 287 -21.35 15.68 1.63
C ALA A 287 -21.60 16.98 0.82
N PRO A 288 -22.87 17.33 0.50
CA PRO A 288 -24.12 16.68 0.89
C PRO A 288 -24.72 15.77 -0.19
N LYS A 289 -23.90 15.22 -1.10
CA LYS A 289 -24.39 14.34 -2.17
C LYS A 289 -25.00 13.06 -1.58
N PRO A 290 -25.98 12.43 -2.25
CA PRO A 290 -26.52 11.14 -1.83
C PRO A 290 -25.45 10.06 -1.72
N LEU A 291 -25.34 9.43 -0.54
CA LEU A 291 -24.43 8.32 -0.27
C LEU A 291 -25.11 7.14 0.43
N LEU A 292 -24.96 5.94 -0.11
CA LEU A 292 -25.33 4.68 0.54
C LEU A 292 -24.09 3.85 0.84
N VAL A 293 -23.76 3.64 2.11
CA VAL A 293 -22.72 2.66 2.48
C VAL A 293 -23.36 1.28 2.53
N CYS A 294 -22.84 0.33 1.76
CA CYS A 294 -23.28 -1.06 1.77
C CYS A 294 -22.28 -1.93 2.55
N ALA A 295 -22.74 -2.73 3.51
CA ALA A 295 -21.88 -3.55 4.35
C ALA A 295 -22.50 -4.91 4.68
N VAL A 296 -21.67 -5.87 5.09
CA VAL A 296 -22.11 -7.20 5.52
C VAL A 296 -21.59 -7.49 6.93
N LYS A 297 -22.37 -8.22 7.74
CA LYS A 297 -22.08 -8.35 9.19
C LYS A 297 -20.89 -9.24 9.53
N TYR A 298 -20.53 -10.20 8.67
CA TYR A 298 -19.49 -11.20 8.93
C TYR A 298 -18.28 -11.01 7.99
N ASP A 299 -18.00 -9.77 7.60
CA ASP A 299 -16.83 -9.40 6.81
C ASP A 299 -15.56 -9.37 7.68
N PHE A 300 -14.39 -9.41 7.02
CA PHE A 300 -13.11 -9.09 7.66
C PHE A 300 -12.93 -7.57 7.86
N PHE A 301 -13.71 -6.73 7.16
CA PHE A 301 -13.94 -5.34 7.55
C PHE A 301 -14.94 -5.30 8.71
N PRO A 302 -14.54 -4.96 9.95
CA PRO A 302 -15.43 -5.08 11.10
C PRO A 302 -16.67 -4.21 10.94
N ILE A 303 -17.85 -4.80 11.11
CA ILE A 303 -19.13 -4.09 10.93
C ILE A 303 -19.28 -2.94 11.94
N GLU A 304 -18.72 -3.09 13.13
CA GLU A 304 -18.66 -2.04 14.16
C GLU A 304 -17.91 -0.80 13.64
N ALA A 305 -16.85 -1.03 12.86
CA ALA A 305 -16.03 0.04 12.28
C ALA A 305 -16.82 0.78 11.19
N THR A 306 -17.55 0.08 10.33
CA THR A 306 -18.45 0.71 9.36
C THR A 306 -19.57 1.51 10.04
N ARG A 307 -20.23 0.92 11.04
CA ARG A 307 -21.31 1.58 11.80
C ARG A 307 -20.82 2.84 12.49
N ARG A 308 -19.65 2.79 13.15
CA ARG A 308 -19.00 3.94 13.78
C ARG A 308 -18.78 5.06 12.77
N THR A 309 -18.16 4.75 11.63
CA THR A 309 -17.87 5.71 10.57
C THR A 309 -19.14 6.38 10.03
N VAL A 310 -20.18 5.61 9.67
CA VAL A 310 -21.44 6.19 9.15
C VAL A 310 -22.14 7.04 10.21
N GLN A 311 -22.26 6.54 11.44
CA GLN A 311 -22.96 7.23 12.53
C GLN A 311 -22.30 8.58 12.84
N ARG A 312 -20.96 8.64 12.89
CA ARG A 312 -20.23 9.90 13.12
C ARG A 312 -20.44 10.90 11.98
N CYS A 313 -20.56 10.44 10.74
CA CYS A 313 -20.76 11.30 9.56
C CYS A 313 -22.18 11.84 9.39
N CYS A 314 -23.21 11.24 10.01
CA CYS A 314 -24.60 11.70 9.92
C CYS A 314 -24.75 13.20 10.22
N ARG A 315 -24.03 13.70 11.23
CA ARG A 315 -24.09 15.12 11.63
C ARG A 315 -23.69 16.09 10.52
N PHE A 316 -22.80 15.69 9.61
CA PHE A 316 -22.35 16.58 8.53
C PHE A 316 -23.43 16.75 7.46
N TRP A 317 -24.19 15.70 7.16
CA TRP A 317 -25.37 15.82 6.30
C TRP A 317 -26.50 16.60 6.99
N GLU A 318 -26.70 16.42 8.30
CA GLU A 318 -27.68 17.20 9.07
C GLU A 318 -27.32 18.69 9.09
N MET A 319 -26.05 19.02 9.34
CA MET A 319 -25.51 20.39 9.31
C MET A 319 -25.79 21.08 7.97
N LEU A 320 -25.70 20.34 6.86
CA LEU A 320 -25.97 20.86 5.51
C LEU A 320 -27.46 20.82 5.12
N GLY A 321 -28.35 20.33 5.98
CA GLY A 321 -29.80 20.25 5.73
C GLY A 321 -30.25 19.03 4.90
N TYR A 322 -29.39 18.02 4.75
CA TYR A 322 -29.60 16.84 3.91
C TYR A 322 -29.47 15.51 4.65
N GLY A 323 -29.76 15.45 5.97
CA GLY A 323 -29.56 14.28 6.84
C GLY A 323 -29.98 12.92 6.28
N LYS A 324 -31.05 12.86 5.48
CA LYS A 324 -31.58 11.61 4.89
C LYS A 324 -30.80 11.09 3.67
N ARG A 325 -29.81 11.84 3.17
CA ARG A 325 -29.01 11.49 2.00
C ARG A 325 -27.83 10.58 2.31
N LEU A 326 -27.42 10.43 3.58
CA LEU A 326 -26.48 9.40 4.02
C LEU A 326 -27.26 8.22 4.60
N ARG A 327 -26.98 7.00 4.10
CA ARG A 327 -27.63 5.76 4.55
C ARG A 327 -26.62 4.63 4.70
N LEU A 328 -26.98 3.65 5.53
CA LEU A 328 -26.27 2.38 5.68
C LEU A 328 -27.24 1.24 5.34
N ALA A 329 -26.87 0.39 4.40
CA ALA A 329 -27.52 -0.89 4.14
C ALA A 329 -26.62 -2.02 4.62
N GLU A 330 -27.21 -2.96 5.35
CA GLU A 330 -26.51 -4.13 5.90
C GLU A 330 -27.18 -5.42 5.44
N ASP A 331 -26.38 -6.47 5.25
CA ASP A 331 -26.88 -7.83 5.03
C ASP A 331 -26.11 -8.87 5.86
N ASP A 332 -26.75 -10.01 6.12
CA ASP A 332 -26.19 -11.12 6.90
C ASP A 332 -25.34 -12.01 5.98
N SER A 333 -24.13 -11.58 5.68
CA SER A 333 -23.19 -12.31 4.82
C SER A 333 -21.74 -12.15 5.24
N VAL A 334 -20.89 -12.95 4.60
CA VAL A 334 -19.44 -12.73 4.55
C VAL A 334 -19.11 -11.77 3.41
N HIS A 335 -17.83 -11.42 3.23
CA HIS A 335 -17.35 -10.46 2.22
C HIS A 335 -17.96 -10.67 0.82
N LYS A 336 -18.96 -9.85 0.45
CA LYS A 336 -19.71 -9.97 -0.81
C LYS A 336 -20.59 -8.74 -1.09
N TYR A 337 -20.78 -8.41 -2.37
CA TYR A 337 -21.92 -7.59 -2.81
C TYR A 337 -23.14 -8.50 -3.00
N THR A 338 -23.99 -8.58 -1.98
CA THR A 338 -25.14 -9.50 -2.03
C THR A 338 -26.24 -8.96 -2.94
N ASP A 339 -27.13 -9.86 -3.39
CA ASP A 339 -28.32 -9.48 -4.16
C ASP A 339 -29.22 -8.49 -3.38
N VAL A 340 -29.29 -8.65 -2.05
CA VAL A 340 -30.02 -7.74 -1.16
C VAL A 340 -29.40 -6.34 -1.23
N LEU A 341 -28.09 -6.23 -1.02
CA LEU A 341 -27.40 -4.94 -1.10
C LEU A 341 -27.49 -4.33 -2.51
N ALA A 342 -27.46 -5.14 -3.57
CA ALA A 342 -27.61 -4.68 -4.94
C ALA A 342 -29.00 -4.08 -5.21
N ILE A 343 -30.06 -4.71 -4.67
CA ILE A 343 -31.43 -4.18 -4.74
C ILE A 343 -31.55 -2.87 -3.93
N GLU A 344 -30.96 -2.80 -2.74
CA GLU A 344 -30.95 -1.57 -1.93
C GLU A 344 -30.19 -0.43 -2.62
N ALA A 345 -29.05 -0.71 -3.23
CA ALA A 345 -28.30 0.27 -4.00
C ALA A 345 -29.06 0.72 -5.27
N ALA A 346 -29.70 -0.20 -5.99
CA ALA A 346 -30.53 0.13 -7.15
C ALA A 346 -31.72 1.02 -6.76
N ASP A 347 -32.36 0.72 -5.63
CA ASP A 347 -33.44 1.53 -5.06
C ASP A 347 -32.97 2.94 -4.69
N PHE A 348 -31.83 3.02 -4.02
CA PHE A 348 -31.20 4.26 -3.61
C PHE A 348 -30.86 5.14 -4.81
N PHE A 349 -30.27 4.59 -5.87
CA PHE A 349 -30.02 5.33 -7.10
C PHE A 349 -31.34 5.72 -7.78
N ALA A 350 -32.35 4.86 -7.79
CA ALA A 350 -33.65 5.16 -8.40
C ALA A 350 -34.35 6.35 -7.72
N GLU A 351 -34.20 6.49 -6.40
CA GLU A 351 -34.65 7.68 -5.69
C GLU A 351 -33.91 8.95 -6.14
N HIS A 352 -32.58 8.90 -6.17
CA HIS A 352 -31.77 10.11 -6.26
C HIS A 352 -31.42 10.54 -7.69
N LEU A 353 -31.37 9.61 -8.65
CA LEU A 353 -30.99 9.85 -10.03
C LEU A 353 -32.18 9.71 -11.00
N LEU A 354 -33.13 8.82 -10.72
CA LEU A 354 -34.36 8.71 -11.53
C LEU A 354 -35.51 9.56 -10.96
N GLY A 355 -35.40 10.07 -9.72
CA GLY A 355 -36.45 10.86 -9.09
C GLY A 355 -37.70 10.05 -8.75
N ARG A 356 -37.59 8.71 -8.65
CA ARG A 356 -38.75 7.85 -8.40
C ARG A 356 -39.29 8.04 -6.99
N ASN A 357 -40.61 8.19 -6.91
CA ASN A 357 -41.31 8.28 -5.64
C ASN A 357 -41.40 6.91 -4.94
N GLU A 358 -41.79 6.91 -3.67
CA GLU A 358 -41.83 5.70 -2.85
C GLU A 358 -42.74 4.59 -3.42
N ALA A 359 -43.86 4.93 -4.04
CA ALA A 359 -44.78 3.94 -4.62
C ALA A 359 -44.15 3.25 -5.84
N GLU A 360 -43.52 4.01 -6.73
CA GLU A 360 -42.80 3.49 -7.90
C GLU A 360 -41.64 2.59 -7.48
N ARG A 361 -40.87 3.04 -6.48
CA ARG A 361 -39.76 2.27 -5.90
C ARG A 361 -40.24 0.98 -5.23
N ASN A 362 -41.32 1.01 -4.47
CA ASN A 362 -41.91 -0.17 -3.84
C ASN A 362 -42.36 -1.22 -4.87
N LEU A 363 -43.05 -0.78 -5.94
CA LEU A 363 -43.48 -1.67 -7.01
C LEU A 363 -42.27 -2.38 -7.64
N TYR A 364 -41.26 -1.59 -7.98
CA TYR A 364 -40.02 -2.05 -8.58
C TYR A 364 -39.24 -3.03 -7.68
N ARG A 365 -39.00 -2.69 -6.40
CA ARG A 365 -38.32 -3.60 -5.46
C ARG A 365 -39.02 -4.95 -5.32
N ASN A 366 -40.34 -4.97 -5.32
CA ASN A 366 -41.13 -6.20 -5.26
C ASN A 366 -40.96 -7.05 -6.53
N GLU A 367 -40.83 -6.42 -7.69
CA GLU A 367 -40.52 -7.10 -8.95
C GLU A 367 -39.12 -7.72 -8.93
N MET A 368 -38.09 -6.96 -8.54
CA MET A 368 -36.71 -7.47 -8.46
C MET A 368 -36.55 -8.69 -7.55
N LYS A 369 -37.32 -8.73 -6.46
CA LYS A 369 -37.33 -9.87 -5.53
C LYS A 369 -37.99 -11.12 -6.14
N ARG A 370 -38.82 -10.97 -7.17
CA ARG A 370 -39.54 -12.05 -7.83
C ARG A 370 -38.87 -12.54 -9.11
N SER A 371 -38.19 -11.66 -9.84
CA SER A 371 -37.57 -11.97 -11.13
C SER A 371 -36.14 -11.44 -11.25
N LYS A 372 -35.30 -12.20 -11.95
CA LYS A 372 -33.94 -11.81 -12.35
C LYS A 372 -33.85 -11.81 -13.87
N LEU A 373 -33.10 -10.86 -14.43
CA LEU A 373 -32.66 -10.97 -15.82
C LEU A 373 -31.71 -12.16 -15.96
N ALA A 374 -31.80 -12.88 -17.07
CA ALA A 374 -30.92 -14.00 -17.33
C ALA A 374 -29.48 -13.48 -17.58
N PRO A 375 -28.47 -13.95 -16.82
CA PRO A 375 -27.10 -13.48 -17.00
C PRO A 375 -26.47 -14.01 -18.30
N LEU A 376 -25.58 -13.21 -18.87
CA LEU A 376 -24.68 -13.64 -19.94
C LEU A 376 -23.49 -14.41 -19.35
N THR A 377 -22.88 -15.28 -20.16
CA THR A 377 -21.64 -15.96 -19.78
C THR A 377 -20.44 -15.00 -19.85
N ALA A 378 -19.37 -15.31 -19.11
CA ALA A 378 -18.12 -14.54 -19.17
C ALA A 378 -17.58 -14.40 -20.62
N GLU A 379 -17.65 -15.47 -21.41
CA GLU A 379 -17.23 -15.46 -22.82
C GLU A 379 -18.04 -14.48 -23.67
N GLN A 380 -19.35 -14.38 -23.40
CA GLN A 380 -20.20 -13.40 -24.07
C GLN A 380 -19.88 -11.96 -23.66
N LEU A 381 -19.15 -11.72 -22.58
CA LEU A 381 -18.82 -10.38 -22.08
C LEU A 381 -17.40 -9.91 -22.43
N LYS A 382 -16.49 -10.81 -22.79
CA LYS A 382 -15.11 -10.46 -23.21
C LYS A 382 -15.05 -9.50 -24.39
N CYS A 383 -14.23 -8.45 -24.27
CA CYS A 383 -13.99 -7.46 -25.32
C CYS A 383 -12.92 -7.90 -26.31
N THR A 384 -11.95 -8.70 -25.87
CA THR A 384 -10.79 -9.17 -26.62
C THR A 384 -10.90 -10.65 -26.95
N ALA A 385 -10.33 -11.08 -28.08
CA ALA A 385 -10.29 -12.50 -28.47
C ALA A 385 -9.23 -13.28 -27.69
N SER A 386 -8.11 -12.62 -27.40
CA SER A 386 -7.02 -13.14 -26.56
C SER A 386 -7.37 -13.22 -25.07
N GLY A 387 -8.43 -12.52 -24.64
CA GLY A 387 -8.79 -12.35 -23.23
C GLY A 387 -7.91 -11.37 -22.47
N GLN A 388 -6.93 -10.73 -23.11
CA GLN A 388 -6.03 -9.75 -22.49
C GLN A 388 -5.71 -8.61 -23.46
N ALA A 389 -5.95 -7.37 -23.06
CA ALA A 389 -5.75 -6.19 -23.88
C ALA A 389 -4.29 -6.03 -24.35
N ASN A 390 -3.31 -6.37 -23.50
CA ASN A 390 -1.91 -6.31 -23.87
C ASN A 390 -1.42 -7.44 -24.79
N ARG A 391 -2.26 -8.46 -25.04
CA ARG A 391 -2.04 -9.48 -26.08
C ARG A 391 -2.79 -9.14 -27.36
N GLU A 392 -3.90 -8.42 -27.25
CA GLU A 392 -4.74 -8.00 -28.37
C GLU A 392 -4.15 -6.83 -29.16
N TYR A 393 -3.63 -5.82 -28.46
CA TYR A 393 -3.11 -4.60 -29.06
C TYR A 393 -1.57 -4.58 -29.00
N ALA A 394 -0.92 -4.64 -30.15
CA ALA A 394 0.53 -4.77 -30.26
C ALA A 394 1.33 -3.60 -29.68
N ASP A 395 0.70 -2.43 -29.53
CA ASP A 395 1.31 -1.24 -28.95
C ASP A 395 0.78 -0.91 -27.54
N ALA A 396 0.04 -1.83 -26.92
CA ALA A 396 -0.44 -1.70 -25.56
C ALA A 396 0.70 -1.43 -24.58
N LYS A 397 0.44 -0.50 -23.67
CA LYS A 397 1.29 -0.19 -22.52
C LYS A 397 0.59 -0.61 -21.23
N THR A 398 1.39 -0.81 -20.21
CA THR A 398 0.97 -1.18 -18.86
C THR A 398 1.45 -0.15 -17.85
N VAL A 399 0.95 -0.26 -16.61
CA VAL A 399 1.45 0.55 -15.49
C VAL A 399 2.94 0.30 -15.25
N SER A 400 3.43 -0.93 -15.48
CA SER A 400 4.86 -1.24 -15.36
C SER A 400 5.71 -0.49 -16.39
N ASP A 401 5.23 -0.29 -17.62
CA ASP A 401 5.96 0.51 -18.63
C ASP A 401 6.07 1.98 -18.20
N SER A 402 5.02 2.48 -17.55
CA SER A 402 5.00 3.83 -16.99
C SER A 402 6.07 4.02 -15.89
N PHE A 403 6.38 2.99 -15.09
CA PHE A 403 7.44 3.07 -14.07
C PHE A 403 8.80 3.45 -14.69
N THR A 404 9.23 2.69 -15.70
CA THR A 404 10.54 2.89 -16.37
C THR A 404 10.68 4.31 -16.93
N VAL A 405 9.62 4.84 -17.53
CA VAL A 405 9.60 6.21 -18.06
C VAL A 405 9.75 7.25 -16.94
N HIS A 406 9.04 7.09 -15.82
CA HIS A 406 9.13 8.02 -14.70
C HIS A 406 10.49 7.94 -14.00
N ALA A 407 11.01 6.73 -13.76
CA ALA A 407 12.31 6.52 -13.15
C ALA A 407 13.43 7.21 -13.96
N ALA A 408 13.40 7.08 -15.30
CA ALA A 408 14.35 7.75 -16.19
C ALA A 408 14.26 9.29 -16.12
N ARG A 409 13.04 9.85 -16.04
CA ARG A 409 12.85 11.31 -15.86
C ARG A 409 13.40 11.81 -14.53
N LEU A 410 13.17 11.05 -13.45
CA LEU A 410 13.74 11.37 -12.14
C LEU A 410 15.27 11.27 -12.15
N ALA A 411 15.85 10.31 -12.87
CA ALA A 411 17.32 10.20 -13.00
C ALA A 411 17.95 11.46 -13.62
N VAL A 412 17.33 12.01 -14.66
CA VAL A 412 17.76 13.30 -15.26
C VAL A 412 17.64 14.44 -14.26
N THR A 413 16.57 14.45 -13.46
CA THR A 413 16.35 15.49 -12.45
C THR A 413 17.40 15.40 -11.33
N ARG A 414 17.64 14.21 -10.77
CA ARG A 414 18.63 13.96 -9.70
C ARG A 414 20.04 14.40 -10.07
N ALA A 415 20.43 14.29 -11.34
CA ALA A 415 21.77 14.61 -11.82
C ALA A 415 22.13 16.12 -11.82
N SER A 416 21.20 17.03 -11.48
CA SER A 416 21.50 18.46 -11.39
C SER A 416 22.10 18.85 -10.02
N ALA A 417 23.13 19.71 -10.03
CA ALA A 417 23.86 20.13 -8.81
C ALA A 417 22.98 20.87 -7.77
N GLU A 418 21.84 21.43 -8.17
CA GLU A 418 20.88 22.07 -7.26
C GLU A 418 20.17 21.05 -6.34
N ASN A 419 20.20 19.76 -6.67
CA ASN A 419 19.45 18.72 -5.98
C ASN A 419 20.20 18.00 -4.85
N GLU A 420 21.53 18.06 -4.77
CA GLU A 420 22.28 17.35 -3.72
C GLU A 420 21.93 17.84 -2.30
N GLY A 421 21.89 19.16 -2.10
CA GLY A 421 21.52 19.76 -0.81
C GLY A 421 20.06 19.45 -0.43
N ALA A 422 19.16 19.48 -1.41
CA ALA A 422 17.75 19.16 -1.21
C ALA A 422 17.52 17.68 -0.89
N ALA A 423 18.26 16.78 -1.55
CA ALA A 423 18.22 15.34 -1.29
C ALA A 423 18.66 15.00 0.13
N ARG A 424 19.78 15.56 0.59
CA ARG A 424 20.27 15.33 1.95
C ARG A 424 19.32 15.87 3.02
N GLU A 425 18.72 17.04 2.78
CA GLU A 425 17.74 17.61 3.72
C GLU A 425 16.44 16.82 3.74
N TRP A 426 15.98 16.35 2.57
CA TRP A 426 14.86 15.42 2.49
C TRP A 426 15.13 14.14 3.29
N LEU A 427 16.32 13.54 3.12
CA LEU A 427 16.70 12.30 3.80
C LEU A 427 16.78 12.50 5.32
N LYS A 428 17.37 13.61 5.78
CA LYS A 428 17.38 13.97 7.21
C LYS A 428 15.96 14.05 7.76
N ARG A 429 15.06 14.74 7.07
CA ARG A 429 13.68 14.88 7.51
C ARG A 429 13.00 13.52 7.63
N ILE A 430 13.09 12.68 6.60
CA ILE A 430 12.41 11.38 6.58
C ILE A 430 12.99 10.39 7.60
N VAL A 431 14.31 10.40 7.81
CA VAL A 431 14.96 9.45 8.73
C VAL A 431 14.94 9.93 10.18
N LEU A 432 14.95 11.25 10.44
CA LEU A 432 15.17 11.80 11.78
C LEU A 432 13.96 12.52 12.40
N ALA A 433 13.03 13.08 11.62
CA ALA A 433 12.01 13.99 12.17
C ALA A 433 11.05 13.32 13.16
N ASP A 434 10.64 12.08 12.86
CA ASP A 434 9.74 11.29 13.71
C ASP A 434 10.50 10.30 14.60
N ARG A 435 11.73 10.65 14.99
CA ARG A 435 12.57 9.83 15.87
C ARG A 435 12.92 10.62 17.12
N GLU A 436 12.76 9.99 18.28
CA GLU A 436 13.16 10.57 19.54
C GLU A 436 14.52 10.00 19.96
N ARG A 437 15.56 10.84 19.99
CA ARG A 437 16.89 10.41 20.42
C ARG A 437 16.92 10.20 21.92
N CYS A 438 17.44 9.06 22.37
CA CYS A 438 17.64 8.77 23.79
C CYS A 438 19.08 8.30 24.10
N GLU A 439 19.41 8.19 25.38
CA GLU A 439 20.64 7.53 25.81
C GLU A 439 20.64 6.04 25.42
N LEU A 440 21.79 5.54 24.95
CA LEU A 440 21.93 4.15 24.46
C LEU A 440 21.63 3.12 25.55
N ASN A 441 22.05 3.38 26.80
CA ASN A 441 21.96 2.46 27.94
C ASN A 441 22.29 1.00 27.57
N ALA A 442 23.43 0.81 26.90
CA ALA A 442 23.82 -0.50 26.39
C ALA A 442 23.93 -1.57 27.49
N ARG A 443 23.62 -2.81 27.13
CA ARG A 443 23.77 -4.00 27.96
C ARG A 443 24.53 -5.06 27.18
N PHE A 444 25.34 -5.85 27.89
CA PHE A 444 26.19 -6.87 27.28
C PHE A 444 25.97 -8.22 27.93
N VAL A 445 25.98 -9.27 27.11
CA VAL A 445 26.02 -10.67 27.55
C VAL A 445 27.24 -11.32 26.91
N GLN A 446 28.18 -11.77 27.74
CA GLN A 446 29.34 -12.54 27.27
C GLN A 446 28.89 -13.96 26.96
N LEU A 447 29.13 -14.42 25.73
CA LEU A 447 28.83 -15.78 25.29
C LEU A 447 30.12 -16.62 25.22
N PRO A 448 30.02 -17.97 25.20
CA PRO A 448 31.15 -18.83 24.96
C PRO A 448 31.83 -18.51 23.62
N SER A 449 33.17 -18.48 23.63
CA SER A 449 33.94 -18.31 22.39
C SER A 449 33.71 -19.49 21.44
N ARG A 450 33.72 -19.22 20.12
CA ARG A 450 33.57 -20.23 19.05
C ARG A 450 34.58 -19.94 17.95
N ASP A 451 35.22 -20.97 17.40
CA ASP A 451 36.18 -20.85 16.28
C ASP A 451 37.26 -19.76 16.47
N GLY A 452 37.80 -19.61 17.70
CA GLY A 452 38.80 -18.59 18.02
C GLY A 452 38.25 -17.16 18.16
N LEU A 453 36.94 -16.97 18.02
CA LEU A 453 36.27 -15.68 18.18
C LEU A 453 35.71 -15.52 19.60
N ARG A 454 35.99 -14.38 20.21
CA ARG A 454 35.29 -13.90 21.40
C ARG A 454 33.97 -13.26 20.96
N ILE A 455 32.87 -13.67 21.60
CA ILE A 455 31.52 -13.28 21.22
C ILE A 455 30.84 -12.54 22.38
N ARG A 456 30.34 -11.33 22.12
CA ARG A 456 29.47 -10.60 23.04
C ARG A 456 28.17 -10.26 22.33
N TYR A 457 27.04 -10.51 22.97
CA TYR A 457 25.77 -9.96 22.53
C TYR A 457 25.54 -8.60 23.19
N ALA A 458 25.10 -7.62 22.43
CA ALA A 458 24.77 -6.29 22.91
C ALA A 458 23.32 -5.91 22.59
N LEU A 459 22.72 -5.11 23.47
CA LEU A 459 21.38 -4.56 23.32
C LEU A 459 21.38 -3.10 23.80
N TRP A 460 20.80 -2.18 23.04
CA TRP A 460 20.77 -0.75 23.36
C TRP A 460 19.50 -0.08 22.82
N TRP A 461 19.12 1.06 23.38
CA TRP A 461 18.01 1.85 22.86
C TRP A 461 18.41 2.61 21.59
N SER A 462 17.70 2.30 20.50
CA SER A 462 17.73 3.12 19.29
C SER A 462 16.97 4.43 19.55
N GLN A 463 15.76 4.29 20.08
CA GLN A 463 14.86 5.35 20.52
C GLN A 463 14.01 4.82 21.69
N PRO A 464 13.23 5.66 22.40
CA PRO A 464 12.30 5.18 23.42
C PRO A 464 11.42 4.04 22.91
N GLU A 465 11.29 3.00 23.73
CA GLU A 465 10.51 1.78 23.45
C GLU A 465 11.05 0.86 22.33
N VAL A 466 12.08 1.26 21.57
CA VAL A 466 12.67 0.45 20.49
C VAL A 466 14.16 0.22 20.71
N MET A 467 14.54 -1.04 20.89
CA MET A 467 15.93 -1.47 21.03
C MET A 467 16.48 -2.06 19.74
N ASN A 468 17.76 -1.83 19.49
CA ASN A 468 18.55 -2.64 18.54
C ASN A 468 19.45 -3.60 19.32
N SER A 469 19.92 -4.62 18.63
CA SER A 469 20.85 -5.59 19.18
C SER A 469 21.89 -6.03 18.16
N GLY A 470 22.88 -6.78 18.61
CA GLY A 470 23.80 -7.41 17.70
C GLY A 470 24.87 -8.23 18.41
N TYR A 471 25.63 -8.98 17.61
CA TYR A 471 26.82 -9.67 18.07
C TYR A 471 28.07 -8.87 17.76
N LEU A 472 28.93 -8.70 18.76
CA LEU A 472 30.31 -8.25 18.62
C LEU A 472 31.23 -9.48 18.58
N PHE A 473 31.83 -9.72 17.42
CA PHE A 473 32.85 -10.74 17.21
C PHE A 473 34.23 -10.09 17.17
N SER A 474 35.20 -10.69 17.84
CA SER A 474 36.61 -10.23 17.84
C SER A 474 37.55 -11.42 17.96
N SER A 475 38.77 -11.29 17.44
CA SER A 475 39.81 -12.32 17.64
C SER A 475 40.15 -12.44 19.13
N SER A 476 40.22 -13.67 19.65
CA SER A 476 40.58 -13.93 21.05
C SER A 476 42.01 -13.47 21.40
N GLU A 477 42.87 -13.32 20.40
CA GLU A 477 44.27 -12.87 20.57
C GLU A 477 44.42 -11.36 20.71
N HIS A 478 43.44 -10.58 20.23
CA HIS A 478 43.49 -9.10 20.20
C HIS A 478 42.62 -8.45 21.30
N ALA A 479 42.05 -9.25 22.19
CA ALA A 479 41.01 -8.83 23.13
C ALA A 479 41.57 -8.40 24.51
N GLU A 480 42.51 -7.46 24.56
CA GLU A 480 42.97 -6.87 25.83
C GLU A 480 42.35 -5.49 26.08
N VAL A 481 41.38 -5.38 27.01
CA VAL A 481 41.17 -4.17 27.83
C VAL A 481 40.58 -4.50 29.21
N ALA A 482 41.03 -3.77 30.24
CA ALA A 482 40.85 -3.99 31.68
C ALA A 482 39.43 -3.74 32.27
N ASP A 483 38.52 -3.17 31.49
CA ASP A 483 37.15 -2.76 31.88
C ASP A 483 36.04 -3.55 31.16
N GLY A 484 36.41 -4.57 30.36
CA GLY A 484 35.52 -5.63 29.85
C GLY A 484 34.56 -5.26 28.71
N HIS A 485 34.29 -3.97 28.51
CA HIS A 485 33.28 -3.48 27.55
C HIS A 485 33.85 -2.66 26.38
N SER A 486 34.99 -2.00 26.57
CA SER A 486 35.67 -1.16 25.58
C SER A 486 36.20 -1.94 24.37
N CYS A 487 36.42 -1.24 23.26
CA CYS A 487 37.01 -1.75 22.03
C CYS A 487 38.24 -0.92 21.64
N SER A 488 39.35 -1.58 21.32
CA SER A 488 40.60 -0.94 20.87
C SER A 488 40.86 -1.11 19.37
N THR A 489 40.08 -1.96 18.68
CA THR A 489 40.20 -2.25 17.25
C THR A 489 39.11 -1.55 16.43
N PRO A 490 39.34 -1.25 15.14
CA PRO A 490 38.29 -0.77 14.23
C PRO A 490 37.04 -1.66 14.24
N ILE A 491 35.86 -1.05 14.12
CA ILE A 491 34.58 -1.78 14.12
C ILE A 491 33.99 -1.76 12.71
N THR A 492 33.61 -2.92 12.18
CA THR A 492 32.76 -3.04 11.00
C THR A 492 31.35 -3.40 11.43
N ILE A 493 30.39 -2.52 11.17
CA ILE A 493 28.96 -2.79 11.38
C ILE A 493 28.47 -3.53 10.14
N ALA A 494 27.96 -4.73 10.35
CA ALA A 494 27.56 -5.65 9.31
C ALA A 494 26.03 -5.88 9.34
N LEU A 495 25.37 -5.78 8.18
CA LEU A 495 23.92 -5.91 8.04
C LEU A 495 23.52 -6.70 6.80
N TRP A 496 22.54 -7.59 6.95
CA TRP A 496 21.99 -8.40 5.86
C TRP A 496 20.61 -8.96 6.25
N PRO A 497 19.78 -9.42 5.29
CA PRO A 497 18.50 -10.05 5.59
C PRO A 497 18.62 -11.18 6.63
N GLY A 498 17.81 -11.08 7.68
CA GLY A 498 17.83 -11.99 8.84
C GLY A 498 18.84 -11.64 9.94
N GLY A 499 19.80 -10.74 9.68
CA GLY A 499 20.78 -10.27 10.67
C GLY A 499 21.46 -11.42 11.42
N THR A 500 21.40 -11.41 12.75
CA THR A 500 22.02 -12.47 13.57
C THR A 500 21.32 -13.82 13.49
N ALA A 501 20.14 -13.94 12.85
CA ALA A 501 19.48 -15.22 12.60
C ALA A 501 19.99 -15.92 11.32
N ASN A 502 20.90 -15.27 10.58
CA ASN A 502 21.48 -15.80 9.34
C ASN A 502 23.00 -15.57 9.32
N LEU A 503 23.70 -16.06 10.35
CA LEU A 503 25.15 -15.94 10.51
C LEU A 503 25.91 -16.93 9.62
N ASP A 504 25.39 -18.13 9.39
CA ASP A 504 26.06 -19.17 8.57
C ASP A 504 26.42 -18.63 7.19
N TRP A 505 25.52 -17.83 6.61
CA TRP A 505 25.71 -17.22 5.29
C TRP A 505 26.94 -16.33 5.19
N GLN A 506 27.34 -15.65 6.28
CA GLN A 506 28.49 -14.74 6.31
C GLN A 506 29.58 -15.16 7.32
N TRP A 507 29.54 -16.40 7.83
CA TRP A 507 30.43 -16.83 8.91
C TRP A 507 31.91 -16.73 8.54
N SER A 508 32.28 -17.20 7.34
CA SER A 508 33.66 -17.13 6.84
C SER A 508 34.16 -15.69 6.69
N TRP A 509 33.29 -14.78 6.28
CA TRP A 509 33.59 -13.35 6.21
C TRP A 509 33.81 -12.76 7.61
N ILE A 510 32.94 -13.08 8.59
CA ILE A 510 33.11 -12.65 9.99
C ILE A 510 34.47 -13.08 10.53
N GLN A 511 34.85 -14.35 10.31
CA GLN A 511 36.14 -14.90 10.73
C GLN A 511 37.32 -14.16 10.08
N SER A 512 37.26 -13.94 8.77
CA SER A 512 38.32 -13.25 8.02
C SER A 512 38.49 -11.79 8.50
N MET A 513 37.40 -11.08 8.76
CA MET A 513 37.43 -9.72 9.29
C MET A 513 37.98 -9.66 10.73
N CYS A 514 37.62 -10.62 11.58
CA CYS A 514 38.18 -10.69 12.93
C CYS A 514 39.68 -11.00 12.90
N ALA A 515 40.12 -11.88 11.99
CA ALA A 515 41.53 -12.23 11.81
C ALA A 515 42.37 -11.06 11.26
N SER A 516 41.78 -10.12 10.52
CA SER A 516 42.46 -8.90 10.06
C SER A 516 42.58 -7.82 11.14
N GLY A 517 42.23 -8.12 12.39
CA GLY A 517 42.36 -7.22 13.52
C GLY A 517 41.19 -6.27 13.71
N ARG A 518 40.01 -6.61 13.21
CA ARG A 518 38.78 -5.81 13.34
C ARG A 518 37.76 -6.48 14.26
N THR A 519 36.90 -5.68 14.87
CA THR A 519 35.70 -6.16 15.55
C THR A 519 34.52 -6.10 14.58
N VAL A 520 33.73 -7.16 14.46
CA VAL A 520 32.53 -7.19 13.62
C VAL A 520 31.30 -7.05 14.51
N LEU A 521 30.50 -6.02 14.28
CA LEU A 521 29.16 -5.86 14.87
C LEU A 521 28.11 -6.34 13.86
N VAL A 522 27.59 -7.56 14.01
CA VAL A 522 26.43 -8.00 13.22
C VAL A 522 25.17 -7.41 13.83
N LEU A 523 24.56 -6.45 13.12
CA LEU A 523 23.46 -5.62 13.60
C LEU A 523 22.10 -6.24 13.30
N ASN A 524 21.23 -6.27 14.31
CA ASN A 524 19.80 -6.44 14.16
C ASN A 524 19.12 -5.07 14.25
N VAL A 525 18.64 -4.58 13.12
CA VAL A 525 17.73 -3.43 13.05
C VAL A 525 16.31 -3.85 13.45
N SER A 526 15.39 -2.89 13.53
CA SER A 526 13.99 -3.12 13.90
C SER A 526 13.37 -4.27 13.08
N ALA A 527 12.72 -5.20 13.78
CA ALA A 527 12.09 -6.39 13.23
C ALA A 527 13.02 -7.32 12.43
N VAL A 528 14.29 -7.42 12.82
CA VAL A 528 15.26 -8.39 12.28
C VAL A 528 15.80 -9.27 13.40
N GLY A 529 15.97 -10.57 13.11
CA GLY A 529 16.52 -11.53 14.06
C GLY A 529 15.65 -11.66 15.31
N PRO A 530 16.20 -11.49 16.53
CA PRO A 530 15.42 -11.61 17.77
C PRO A 530 14.37 -10.50 17.97
N HIS A 531 14.37 -9.47 17.11
CA HIS A 531 13.36 -8.41 17.11
C HIS A 531 12.16 -8.70 16.20
N GLU A 532 12.19 -9.78 15.42
CA GLU A 532 11.06 -10.16 14.56
C GLU A 532 9.76 -10.34 15.37
N PRO A 533 8.64 -9.76 14.91
CA PRO A 533 7.35 -9.92 15.57
C PRO A 533 6.94 -11.37 15.76
N SER A 534 6.28 -11.65 16.88
CA SER A 534 5.74 -12.98 17.16
C SER A 534 4.49 -13.26 16.31
N GLY A 535 4.26 -14.52 15.97
CA GLY A 535 3.04 -14.97 15.30
C GLY A 535 3.16 -15.10 13.78
N LEU A 536 2.09 -15.61 13.16
CA LEU A 536 1.95 -15.71 11.71
C LEU A 536 0.61 -15.09 11.32
N LEU A 537 0.64 -13.95 10.66
CA LEU A 537 -0.57 -13.33 10.14
C LEU A 537 -1.08 -14.16 8.96
N TYR A 538 -2.33 -14.62 9.04
CA TYR A 538 -2.93 -15.55 8.08
C TYR A 538 -2.10 -16.82 7.80
N GLY A 539 -1.30 -17.29 8.77
CA GLY A 539 -0.43 -18.46 8.62
C GLY A 539 0.77 -18.23 7.68
N ARG A 540 1.06 -16.98 7.30
CA ARG A 540 2.18 -16.61 6.42
C ARG A 540 3.43 -16.25 7.23
N SER A 541 4.61 -16.49 6.65
CA SER A 541 5.86 -16.00 7.22
C SER A 541 5.88 -14.47 7.25
N ASN A 542 6.62 -13.91 8.22
CA ASN A 542 6.60 -12.47 8.50
C ASN A 542 7.02 -11.59 7.31
N ASP A 543 7.94 -12.10 6.48
CA ASP A 543 8.57 -11.45 5.33
C ASP A 543 7.72 -11.47 4.05
N ARG A 544 6.70 -12.31 3.95
CA ARG A 544 5.86 -12.44 2.75
C ARG A 544 4.84 -11.31 2.63
N PHE A 545 4.29 -11.13 1.42
CA PHE A 545 3.07 -10.35 1.21
C PHE A 545 1.94 -10.83 2.13
N PHE A 546 1.24 -9.89 2.75
CA PHE A 546 0.28 -10.09 3.86
C PHE A 546 0.86 -10.75 5.12
N GLY A 547 2.19 -10.80 5.25
CA GLY A 547 2.90 -11.11 6.50
C GLY A 547 2.96 -9.90 7.44
N MET A 548 3.51 -10.13 8.64
CA MET A 548 3.61 -9.09 9.68
C MET A 548 4.47 -7.89 9.27
N LEU A 549 5.59 -8.12 8.57
CA LEU A 549 6.45 -7.02 8.12
C LEU A 549 5.76 -6.17 7.06
N HIS A 550 5.02 -6.80 6.16
CA HIS A 550 4.22 -6.08 5.16
C HIS A 550 3.17 -5.20 5.84
N LYS A 551 2.36 -5.77 6.76
CA LYS A 551 1.38 -5.00 7.55
C LYS A 551 2.00 -3.79 8.25
N PHE A 552 3.06 -3.99 9.02
CA PHE A 552 3.68 -2.90 9.77
C PHE A 552 4.36 -1.85 8.88
N THR A 553 4.84 -2.26 7.71
CA THR A 553 5.35 -1.30 6.72
C THR A 553 4.21 -0.44 6.17
N ASP A 554 3.06 -1.03 5.87
CA ASP A 554 1.89 -0.27 5.40
C ASP A 554 1.37 0.70 6.48
N GLU A 555 1.33 0.30 7.75
CA GLU A 555 0.95 1.20 8.85
C GLU A 555 1.94 2.37 9.01
N LEU A 556 3.24 2.15 8.80
CA LEU A 556 4.22 3.25 8.77
C LEU A 556 3.99 4.17 7.57
N ILE A 557 3.68 3.62 6.40
CA ILE A 557 3.36 4.40 5.20
C ILE A 557 2.12 5.27 5.43
N TRP A 558 1.09 4.74 6.08
CA TRP A 558 -0.09 5.52 6.51
C TRP A 558 0.25 6.72 7.40
N LEU A 559 1.28 6.58 8.22
CA LEU A 559 1.79 7.65 9.10
C LEU A 559 2.71 8.62 8.40
N GLY A 560 3.06 8.39 7.13
CA GLY A 560 4.01 9.20 6.36
C GLY A 560 5.46 8.83 6.62
N ASP A 561 5.69 7.62 7.13
CA ASP A 561 6.99 7.06 7.50
C ASP A 561 7.25 5.77 6.68
N SER A 562 8.33 5.05 6.97
CA SER A 562 8.60 3.75 6.37
C SER A 562 9.49 2.89 7.27
N LEU A 563 9.40 1.57 7.12
CA LEU A 563 10.30 0.66 7.82
C LEU A 563 11.75 0.87 7.38
N ALA A 564 11.98 1.25 6.12
CA ALA A 564 13.29 1.62 5.61
C ALA A 564 13.87 2.84 6.32
N ALA A 565 13.10 3.90 6.53
CA ALA A 565 13.56 5.08 7.27
C ALA A 565 13.86 4.74 8.75
N LEU A 566 13.02 3.92 9.39
CA LEU A 566 13.25 3.42 10.75
C LEU A 566 14.55 2.59 10.85
N ARG A 567 14.77 1.66 9.91
CA ARG A 567 15.98 0.82 9.90
C ARG A 567 17.23 1.60 9.52
N THR A 568 17.14 2.63 8.68
CA THR A 568 18.26 3.58 8.44
C THR A 568 18.60 4.34 9.72
N TYR A 569 17.60 4.77 10.50
CA TYR A 569 17.84 5.38 11.81
C TYR A 569 18.53 4.41 12.78
N ASP A 570 18.11 3.13 12.80
CA ASP A 570 18.77 2.09 13.60
C ASP A 570 20.26 1.92 13.24
N VAL A 571 20.64 2.03 11.97
CA VAL A 571 22.06 2.00 11.54
C VAL A 571 22.82 3.21 12.09
N LEU A 572 22.24 4.42 12.07
CA LEU A 572 22.85 5.60 12.69
C LEU A 572 23.03 5.44 14.21
N ARG A 573 22.07 4.79 14.88
CA ARG A 573 22.14 4.49 16.31
C ARG A 573 23.14 3.39 16.63
N ALA A 574 23.33 2.43 15.73
CA ALA A 574 24.42 1.46 15.82
C ALA A 574 25.80 2.12 15.66
N ALA A 575 25.93 3.16 14.82
CA ALA A 575 27.15 3.95 14.71
C ALA A 575 27.45 4.72 16.01
N ASP A 576 26.44 5.32 16.64
CA ASP A 576 26.56 5.92 17.98
C ASP A 576 26.99 4.89 19.03
N PHE A 577 26.41 3.70 19.00
CA PHE A 577 26.78 2.61 19.88
C PHE A 577 28.23 2.17 19.67
N ALA A 578 28.64 1.87 18.43
CA ALA A 578 30.01 1.49 18.10
C ALA A 578 31.02 2.57 18.53
N ALA A 579 30.70 3.85 18.29
CA ALA A 579 31.53 4.97 18.72
C ALA A 579 31.70 5.02 20.25
N SER A 580 30.66 4.69 21.01
CA SER A 580 30.68 4.68 22.48
C SER A 580 31.59 3.60 23.09
N LEU A 581 31.98 2.58 22.30
CA LEU A 581 32.88 1.52 22.76
C LEU A 581 34.35 1.96 22.78
N PHE A 582 34.71 3.08 22.14
CA PHE A 582 36.09 3.56 22.11
C PHE A 582 36.41 4.42 23.34
N ASN A 583 37.49 4.07 24.05
CA ASN A 583 37.82 4.64 25.37
C ASN A 583 38.32 6.11 25.41
N ASN A 584 38.44 6.85 24.29
CA ASN A 584 38.57 8.34 24.22
C ASN A 584 38.86 8.89 22.78
N GLY A 585 38.17 8.38 21.76
CA GLY A 585 38.00 9.09 20.47
C GLY A 585 38.94 8.67 19.33
N GLY A 586 38.35 8.36 18.17
CA GLY A 586 39.06 8.13 16.90
C GLY A 586 39.02 6.71 16.34
N GLY A 587 38.17 5.83 16.87
CA GLY A 587 38.01 4.49 16.30
C GLY A 587 37.34 4.53 14.92
N GLN A 588 37.91 3.81 13.95
CA GLN A 588 37.38 3.70 12.60
C GLN A 588 36.14 2.80 12.59
N ILE A 589 35.03 3.32 12.06
CA ILE A 589 33.77 2.59 11.88
C ILE A 589 33.52 2.44 10.38
N GLU A 590 33.24 1.21 9.94
CA GLU A 590 32.90 0.90 8.55
C GLU A 590 31.55 0.18 8.48
N LEU A 591 30.90 0.26 7.32
CA LEU A 591 29.69 -0.49 7.03
C LEU A 591 30.01 -1.63 6.06
N TYR A 592 29.40 -2.78 6.31
CA TYR A 592 29.32 -3.89 5.38
C TYR A 592 27.86 -4.31 5.26
N ALA A 593 27.30 -4.28 4.06
CA ALA A 593 25.91 -4.64 3.83
C ALA A 593 25.77 -5.60 2.67
N LYS A 594 24.76 -6.47 2.75
CA LYS A 594 24.41 -7.42 1.67
C LYS A 594 22.91 -7.47 1.39
N GLY A 595 22.59 -7.82 0.15
CA GLY A 595 21.22 -7.96 -0.33
C GLY A 595 20.46 -6.62 -0.30
N LEU A 596 19.17 -6.69 0.00
CA LEU A 596 18.30 -5.51 0.08
C LEU A 596 18.69 -4.55 1.21
N PHE A 597 19.35 -5.03 2.28
CA PHE A 597 19.71 -4.21 3.44
C PHE A 597 20.82 -3.19 3.16
N ARG A 598 21.47 -3.30 2.00
CA ARG A 598 22.40 -2.29 1.50
C ARG A 598 21.77 -0.90 1.39
N VAL A 599 20.46 -0.82 1.11
CA VAL A 599 19.70 0.44 1.13
C VAL A 599 19.93 1.22 2.44
N TYR A 600 19.84 0.54 3.59
CA TYR A 600 19.96 1.21 4.89
C TYR A 600 21.38 1.73 5.13
N ALA A 601 22.40 0.98 4.70
CA ALA A 601 23.78 1.37 4.83
C ALA A 601 24.12 2.59 3.97
N GLU A 602 23.71 2.60 2.71
CA GLU A 602 23.96 3.73 1.81
C GLU A 602 23.27 5.00 2.30
N LEU A 603 22.00 4.91 2.70
CA LEU A 603 21.28 6.07 3.24
C LEU A 603 21.87 6.57 4.58
N ALA A 604 22.35 5.68 5.44
CA ALA A 604 23.00 6.10 6.69
C ALA A 604 24.34 6.80 6.43
N ALA A 605 25.12 6.34 5.44
CA ALA A 605 26.38 6.95 5.05
C ALA A 605 26.23 8.38 4.49
N GLU A 606 25.12 8.68 3.83
CA GLU A 606 24.77 10.04 3.38
C GLU A 606 24.51 11.02 4.54
N LEU A 607 24.04 10.49 5.67
CA LEU A 607 23.67 11.29 6.84
C LEU A 607 24.83 11.45 7.84
N ASP A 608 25.67 10.43 8.00
CA ASP A 608 26.73 10.41 8.99
C ASP A 608 28.10 10.22 8.36
N ALA A 609 28.90 11.30 8.39
CA ALA A 609 30.25 11.29 7.85
C ALA A 609 31.14 10.20 8.48
N ARG A 610 30.90 9.74 9.71
CA ARG A 610 31.72 8.66 10.31
C ARG A 610 31.70 7.36 9.50
N LEU A 611 30.67 7.16 8.68
CA LEU A 611 30.41 5.96 7.90
C LEU A 611 31.00 6.09 6.48
N HIS A 612 32.32 6.26 6.39
CA HIS A 612 33.01 6.64 5.15
C HIS A 612 33.21 5.50 4.12
N GLN A 613 32.98 4.23 4.48
CA GLN A 613 33.12 3.10 3.56
C GLN A 613 31.99 2.08 3.77
N VAL A 614 31.12 1.97 2.76
CA VAL A 614 30.29 0.77 2.55
C VAL A 614 31.15 -0.18 1.72
N SER A 615 31.84 -1.13 2.35
CA SER A 615 32.68 -2.09 1.61
C SER A 615 31.79 -3.02 0.79
N LEU A 616 31.99 -2.97 -0.54
CA LEU A 616 31.32 -3.84 -1.52
C LEU A 616 31.70 -5.30 -1.31
N SER A 617 30.80 -6.21 -1.69
CA SER A 617 31.04 -7.66 -1.70
C SER A 617 32.35 -7.98 -2.43
N ALA A 618 33.33 -8.56 -1.73
CA ALA A 618 34.56 -9.08 -2.32
C ALA A 618 34.35 -10.47 -2.95
N ASP A 619 33.22 -11.11 -2.68
CA ASP A 619 32.79 -12.35 -3.29
C ASP A 619 32.16 -12.03 -4.65
N GLY A 620 32.89 -12.30 -5.75
CA GLY A 620 32.48 -12.02 -7.14
C GLY A 620 31.23 -12.74 -7.65
N ASN A 621 30.33 -13.16 -6.76
CA ASN A 621 29.04 -13.79 -7.04
C ASN A 621 27.84 -12.84 -6.91
N SER A 622 27.94 -11.70 -6.22
CA SER A 622 26.83 -10.75 -6.11
C SER A 622 26.99 -9.59 -7.11
N ARG A 623 25.90 -9.21 -7.80
CA ARG A 623 25.89 -8.11 -8.75
C ARG A 623 25.18 -6.91 -8.13
N SER A 624 25.91 -5.83 -7.91
CA SER A 624 25.36 -4.53 -7.54
C SER A 624 24.47 -4.01 -8.69
N ILE A 625 23.27 -3.55 -8.35
CA ILE A 625 22.32 -2.95 -9.27
C ILE A 625 21.66 -1.73 -8.62
N ALA A 626 21.31 -0.72 -9.42
CA ALA A 626 20.53 0.42 -8.93
C ALA A 626 19.11 -0.02 -8.53
N LEU A 627 18.56 0.62 -7.49
CA LEU A 627 17.21 0.34 -7.01
C LEU A 627 16.17 0.48 -8.13
N SER A 628 16.29 1.50 -8.98
CA SER A 628 15.37 1.67 -10.11
C SER A 628 15.45 0.53 -11.12
N ASP A 629 16.67 0.03 -11.40
CA ASP A 629 16.89 -1.02 -12.39
C ASP A 629 16.39 -2.37 -11.89
N TRP A 630 16.52 -2.66 -10.59
CA TRP A 630 15.91 -3.84 -9.98
C TRP A 630 14.38 -3.78 -10.03
N LEU A 631 13.79 -2.65 -9.65
CA LEU A 631 12.34 -2.46 -9.71
C LEU A 631 11.81 -2.57 -11.15
N ALA A 632 12.57 -2.11 -12.15
CA ALA A 632 12.20 -2.18 -13.56
C ALA A 632 12.20 -3.61 -14.13
N GLN A 633 12.93 -4.55 -13.52
CA GLN A 633 12.92 -5.97 -13.92
C GLN A 633 11.60 -6.68 -13.57
N GLY A 634 10.76 -6.05 -12.74
CA GLY A 634 9.58 -6.68 -12.16
C GLY A 634 9.96 -7.50 -10.93
N ILE A 635 9.18 -7.33 -9.86
CA ILE A 635 9.40 -8.03 -8.60
C ILE A 635 8.84 -9.45 -8.75
N VAL A 636 9.72 -10.45 -8.79
CA VAL A 636 9.36 -11.87 -8.93
C VAL A 636 9.15 -12.52 -7.55
N ASP A 637 10.04 -12.23 -6.61
CA ASP A 637 9.93 -12.57 -5.18
C ASP A 637 9.46 -11.35 -4.39
N ASP A 638 8.40 -11.52 -3.60
CA ASP A 638 7.78 -10.46 -2.82
C ASP A 638 8.28 -10.39 -1.36
N ARG A 639 9.26 -11.21 -0.99
CA ARG A 639 9.81 -11.25 0.37
C ARG A 639 10.54 -9.97 0.73
N ASP A 640 10.09 -9.35 1.83
CA ASP A 640 10.71 -8.20 2.48
C ASP A 640 10.92 -6.96 1.57
N VAL A 641 10.30 -6.94 0.38
CA VAL A 641 10.50 -5.91 -0.64
C VAL A 641 10.04 -4.53 -0.15
N MET A 642 8.90 -4.47 0.54
CA MET A 642 8.37 -3.19 1.05
C MET A 642 9.26 -2.59 2.14
N SER A 643 10.01 -3.40 2.89
CA SER A 643 10.80 -2.90 4.02
C SER A 643 12.00 -2.05 3.61
N VAL A 644 12.34 -2.04 2.31
CA VAL A 644 13.45 -1.26 1.74
C VAL A 644 12.98 -0.08 0.90
N ILE A 645 11.67 0.15 0.77
CA ILE A 645 11.14 1.29 0.05
C ILE A 645 10.81 2.42 1.01
N ILE A 646 11.43 3.59 0.78
CA ILE A 646 10.96 4.87 1.31
C ILE A 646 10.10 5.51 0.21
N PRO A 647 8.83 5.87 0.47
CA PRO A 647 8.01 6.56 -0.51
C PRO A 647 8.71 7.82 -1.06
N GLY A 648 8.90 7.90 -2.37
CA GLY A 648 9.59 9.01 -3.05
C GLY A 648 11.10 8.91 -3.11
N ILE A 649 11.72 7.80 -2.69
CA ILE A 649 13.18 7.66 -2.67
C ILE A 649 13.82 8.00 -4.02
N LEU A 650 13.24 7.55 -5.14
CA LEU A 650 13.79 7.80 -6.48
C LEU A 650 13.70 9.27 -6.89
N GLN A 651 13.03 10.14 -6.17
CA GLN A 651 13.11 11.58 -6.45
C GLN A 651 14.47 12.16 -6.01
N TYR A 652 15.17 11.50 -5.09
CA TYR A 652 16.36 12.03 -4.42
C TYR A 652 17.56 11.10 -4.51
N TYR A 653 17.36 9.79 -4.35
CA TYR A 653 18.41 8.78 -4.32
C TYR A 653 18.07 7.58 -5.19
N ASP A 654 19.09 7.00 -5.80
CA ASP A 654 19.01 5.74 -6.53
C ASP A 654 20.12 4.83 -6.03
N VAL A 655 19.91 4.37 -4.81
CA VAL A 655 20.86 3.55 -4.04
C VAL A 655 21.10 2.22 -4.74
N GLN A 656 22.24 1.62 -4.46
CA GLN A 656 22.57 0.29 -4.94
C GLN A 656 22.05 -0.77 -3.97
N ILE A 657 21.67 -1.91 -4.54
CA ILE A 657 21.37 -3.14 -3.83
C ILE A 657 22.17 -4.30 -4.44
N ASP A 658 22.32 -5.38 -3.70
CA ASP A 658 22.92 -6.61 -4.23
C ASP A 658 21.81 -7.60 -4.59
N GLN A 659 21.78 -8.07 -5.84
CA GLN A 659 20.98 -9.24 -6.21
C GLN A 659 21.67 -10.49 -5.69
N LEU A 660 20.93 -11.26 -4.89
CA LEU A 660 21.39 -12.50 -4.27
C LEU A 660 21.07 -13.73 -5.11
#